data_AF-A0A671M6B3-F1
#
_entry.id   AF-A0A671M6B3-F1
#
_cell.length_a   1.000
_cell.length_b   1.000
_cell.length_c   1.000
_cell.angle_alpha   90.00
_cell.angle_beta   90.00
_cell.angle_gamma   90.00
#
_symmetry.space_group_name_H-M   'P 1'
#
loop_
_entity.id
_entity.type
_entity.pdbx_description
1 polymer ?
#
loop_
_entity_poly.entity_id
_entity_poly.type
_entity_poly.pdbx_seq_one_letter_code
_entity_poly.pdbx_strand_id
1 'polypeptide(L)'
;MTLFIHCSIISRCLCFALSVIDVLSLEDVKQTVAAVEKISLALKTLSDVYVMSSFRLPPKLGGVLLGLYNKQDNKKYLEVAIMSKINKVLVRYVREDGKLHTVNLQSPNLADGRSQSVILRVGGLRREYLSLELYVNCRLADSAQRLPLLVALPRDAELGSVEYFKLALGGTVAQAGALTDCPFQGDASSYNIGFHEPRSRCQPNPCFKGVGCMETFDFPGYHCGPCPEGMTGNGTHCQDIDEAQPCYTPGTCVNTAKGFTCEPCPPGLWGPPLSGFGVEYAKSHHQECSDFDECLDLANACTPNSICINTIGSYRCGQCKVGYVGNQTAGCFPRKSCASLSFNPCDRNAHCIIQRNGDCNVGWAGNGHTCGKDTDIDGYPDRSLPCMDNDKHCKQDNCIFTPNSGQEDADNDGIGDQCDEDADGDGIKNVEDNCRLVSNKDQQNSDTDSFGDACDNCPTVPNIDQKDTDNNGEGDACDDDIDGDGIQNVLDNCPKVPNPMQTDRDRDGVGDACDSCPEINNPMQTDVDNDLVGDVCDTNQDTDGDGHQNTRDNCPDIPNSSQLDSDNDGIGDDCDDDDDNDGVPDNHAINGIGPDNCRLISNPNQKDSDSNGVGDVCENDFDNDAVMDLIDVCPESAEVTLTDFRAYQTVILDPEGDAQIDPNWVVLNQGMEIVQTMNSDPGLAVGYTAFNGVDFEGTFHVNTVTDDDYAGFIFGYQDSSSFYVVMWKQTEQTYWQSIPFRAMAEPGLQLKAVKSRTGPGEFLRNALWHTGDTDGEVKLLWKDPRNVGWQDKTSYRWQLSHRPQVGYIRVKLYEGTEMVADSNVVIDTTMRGGRLGVFCFSQENIIWSNLRYRCNDTVPEDFSTHRKQVLMYIKV
;
A
#
# COMPACT_ATOMS: atom_id res chain seq x y z
N MET A 1 -41.46 -44.26 -42.89
CA MET A 1 -40.23 -44.65 -43.63
C MET A 1 -39.12 -44.69 -42.59
N THR A 2 -38.89 -45.78 -41.85
CA THR A 2 -38.55 -47.17 -42.24
C THR A 2 -37.03 -47.37 -42.40
N LEU A 3 -36.42 -47.92 -41.33
CA LEU A 3 -35.19 -48.72 -41.18
C LEU A 3 -33.90 -48.45 -42.00
N PHE A 4 -32.81 -48.20 -41.26
CA PHE A 4 -31.57 -49.02 -41.16
C PHE A 4 -31.20 -50.03 -42.27
N ILE A 5 -29.90 -50.12 -42.60
CA ILE A 5 -28.99 -51.27 -42.26
C ILE A 5 -27.51 -51.02 -42.68
N HIS A 6 -26.60 -51.58 -41.87
CA HIS A 6 -25.14 -51.84 -41.93
C HIS A 6 -24.38 -51.90 -43.29
N CYS A 7 -23.03 -51.92 -43.37
CA CYS A 7 -21.99 -52.24 -42.36
C CYS A 7 -20.61 -51.58 -42.60
N SER A 8 -19.73 -51.74 -41.60
CA SER A 8 -18.38 -51.15 -41.45
C SER A 8 -17.23 -51.91 -42.15
N ILE A 9 -16.01 -51.36 -42.01
CA ILE A 9 -14.65 -52.00 -41.93
C ILE A 9 -13.66 -51.57 -43.04
N ILE A 10 -12.71 -50.67 -42.71
CA ILE A 10 -11.23 -50.90 -42.67
C ILE A 10 -10.49 -49.64 -42.16
N SER A 11 -9.50 -49.88 -41.29
CA SER A 11 -8.41 -48.99 -40.83
C SER A 11 -8.69 -47.58 -40.27
N ARG A 12 -8.53 -47.48 -38.94
CA ARG A 12 -8.05 -46.26 -38.27
C ARG A 12 -6.71 -45.83 -38.86
N CYS A 13 -6.59 -44.58 -39.30
CA CYS A 13 -5.33 -43.87 -39.33
C CYS A 13 -5.47 -42.68 -38.37
N LEU A 14 -5.05 -42.85 -37.09
CA LEU A 14 -4.91 -41.71 -36.19
C LEU A 14 -3.72 -40.88 -36.67
N CYS A 15 -4.00 -39.84 -37.43
CA CYS A 15 -3.06 -38.74 -37.58
C CYS A 15 -3.06 -37.99 -36.23
N PHE A 16 -2.09 -38.29 -35.36
CA PHE A 16 -1.90 -37.52 -34.14
C PHE A 16 -1.45 -36.11 -34.54
N ALA A 17 -2.36 -35.15 -34.41
CA ALA A 17 -2.05 -33.73 -34.59
C ALA A 17 -0.97 -33.31 -33.58
N LEU A 18 -0.07 -32.43 -34.02
CA LEU A 18 0.95 -31.84 -33.16
C LEU A 18 0.27 -31.01 -32.07
N SER A 19 0.43 -31.40 -30.81
CA SER A 19 -0.08 -30.63 -29.66
C SER A 19 1.07 -29.87 -29.01
N VAL A 20 0.92 -28.56 -28.88
CA VAL A 20 1.89 -27.69 -28.22
C VAL A 20 1.32 -27.29 -26.86
N ILE A 21 2.16 -27.33 -25.83
CA ILE A 21 1.89 -26.78 -24.49
C ILE A 21 2.90 -25.66 -24.28
N ASP A 22 2.43 -24.43 -24.12
CA ASP A 22 3.23 -23.32 -23.62
C ASP A 22 3.17 -23.36 -22.10
N VAL A 23 4.33 -23.41 -21.44
CA VAL A 23 4.41 -23.72 -20.01
C VAL A 23 4.37 -22.45 -19.15
N LEU A 24 4.67 -21.28 -19.72
CA LEU A 24 4.55 -20.00 -19.01
C LEU A 24 3.13 -19.46 -19.00
N SER A 25 2.26 -19.87 -19.95
CA SER A 25 0.87 -19.43 -20.02
C SER A 25 -0.09 -20.26 -19.14
N LEU A 26 0.42 -20.96 -18.12
CA LEU A 26 -0.34 -21.82 -17.22
C LEU A 26 -0.48 -21.13 -15.86
N GLU A 27 -1.39 -20.16 -15.78
CA GLU A 27 -1.56 -19.29 -14.60
C GLU A 27 -2.33 -19.96 -13.46
N ASP A 28 -3.12 -21.01 -13.75
CA ASP A 28 -4.11 -21.57 -12.84
C ASP A 28 -3.97 -23.10 -12.65
N VAL A 29 -4.18 -23.58 -11.42
CA VAL A 29 -3.86 -24.95 -10.96
C VAL A 29 -4.57 -26.02 -11.80
N LYS A 30 -5.81 -25.76 -12.23
CA LYS A 30 -6.57 -26.67 -13.11
C LYS A 30 -5.92 -26.85 -14.48
N GLN A 31 -5.28 -25.80 -15.02
CA GLN A 31 -4.59 -25.86 -16.32
C GLN A 31 -3.31 -26.68 -16.21
N THR A 32 -2.56 -26.52 -15.12
CA THR A 32 -1.33 -27.29 -14.84
C THR A 32 -1.61 -28.78 -14.70
N VAL A 33 -2.66 -29.18 -13.97
CA VAL A 33 -3.08 -30.59 -13.88
C VAL A 33 -3.47 -31.14 -15.26
N ALA A 34 -4.23 -30.39 -16.06
CA ALA A 34 -4.62 -30.81 -17.41
C ALA A 34 -3.42 -30.92 -18.37
N ALA A 35 -2.39 -30.07 -18.21
CA ALA A 35 -1.14 -30.17 -18.96
C ALA A 35 -0.34 -31.42 -18.58
N VAL A 36 -0.22 -31.73 -17.28
CA VAL A 36 0.49 -32.91 -16.77
C VAL A 36 -0.20 -34.21 -17.19
N GLU A 37 -1.54 -34.27 -17.19
CA GLU A 37 -2.27 -35.42 -17.74
C GLU A 37 -2.01 -35.62 -19.25
N LYS A 38 -2.02 -34.53 -20.04
CA LYS A 38 -1.68 -34.59 -21.48
C LYS A 38 -0.26 -35.10 -21.71
N ILE A 39 0.71 -34.66 -20.90
CA ILE A 39 2.12 -35.11 -20.98
C ILE A 39 2.25 -36.58 -20.58
N SER A 40 1.63 -37.01 -19.47
CA SER A 40 1.64 -38.41 -19.02
C SER A 40 0.98 -39.37 -20.03
N LEU A 41 -0.06 -38.92 -20.74
CA LEU A 41 -0.68 -39.65 -21.84
C LEU A 41 0.21 -39.70 -23.09
N ALA A 42 0.82 -38.57 -23.47
CA ALA A 42 1.71 -38.47 -24.62
C ALA A 42 2.94 -39.37 -24.49
N LEU A 43 3.61 -39.37 -23.32
CA LEU A 43 4.78 -40.23 -23.05
C LEU A 43 4.46 -41.73 -23.15
N LYS A 44 3.20 -42.14 -22.99
CA LYS A 44 2.75 -43.54 -23.13
C LYS A 44 2.29 -43.90 -24.55
N THR A 45 1.94 -42.92 -25.38
CA THR A 45 1.23 -43.15 -26.65
C THR A 45 2.04 -42.77 -27.89
N LEU A 46 2.87 -41.74 -27.80
CA LEU A 46 3.70 -41.20 -28.88
C LEU A 46 5.07 -41.89 -28.92
N SER A 47 5.73 -41.87 -30.08
CA SER A 47 7.10 -42.39 -30.21
C SER A 47 8.17 -41.40 -29.75
N ASP A 48 7.94 -40.12 -30.05
CA ASP A 48 8.88 -39.02 -29.84
C ASP A 48 8.15 -37.79 -29.25
N VAL A 49 8.84 -37.03 -28.41
CA VAL A 49 8.42 -35.74 -27.83
C VAL A 49 9.55 -34.72 -28.00
N TYR A 50 9.22 -33.45 -28.20
CA TYR A 50 10.19 -32.37 -28.44
C TYR A 50 10.08 -31.27 -27.38
N VAL A 51 11.16 -31.06 -26.65
CA VAL A 51 11.38 -30.03 -25.63
C VAL A 51 12.05 -28.86 -26.33
N MET A 52 11.43 -27.67 -26.38
CA MET A 52 11.95 -26.54 -27.16
C MET A 52 11.95 -25.22 -26.38
N SER A 53 13.03 -24.45 -26.52
CA SER A 53 13.21 -23.15 -25.87
C SER A 53 14.12 -22.26 -26.70
N SER A 54 13.90 -20.94 -26.59
CA SER A 54 14.73 -19.90 -27.18
C SER A 54 15.12 -18.92 -26.08
N PHE A 55 16.41 -18.75 -25.83
CA PHE A 55 16.94 -17.97 -24.71
C PHE A 55 18.22 -17.22 -25.10
N ARG A 56 18.63 -16.25 -24.28
CA ARG A 56 19.83 -15.44 -24.48
C ARG A 56 20.70 -15.41 -23.23
N LEU A 57 21.54 -16.43 -23.05
CA LEU A 57 22.37 -16.57 -21.84
C LEU A 57 23.74 -15.87 -21.97
N PRO A 58 24.12 -15.02 -20.99
CA PRO A 58 25.47 -14.48 -20.88
C PRO A 58 26.51 -15.57 -20.56
N PRO A 59 27.80 -15.36 -20.89
CA PRO A 59 28.85 -16.30 -20.54
C PRO A 59 28.92 -16.57 -19.03
N LYS A 60 28.91 -17.86 -18.64
CA LYS A 60 28.98 -18.40 -17.26
C LYS A 60 27.68 -18.41 -16.44
N LEU A 61 26.56 -17.89 -16.94
CA LEU A 61 25.21 -18.00 -16.34
C LEU A 61 24.46 -19.21 -16.92
N GLY A 62 23.80 -20.02 -16.08
CA GLY A 62 23.09 -21.23 -16.51
C GLY A 62 21.84 -21.46 -15.66
N GLY A 63 20.88 -22.21 -16.20
CA GLY A 63 19.54 -22.34 -15.61
C GLY A 63 18.85 -23.65 -15.97
N VAL A 64 17.68 -23.88 -15.38
CA VAL A 64 16.79 -25.03 -15.66
C VAL A 64 15.75 -24.60 -16.69
N LEU A 65 15.72 -25.29 -17.84
CA LEU A 65 14.74 -25.04 -18.91
C LEU A 65 13.39 -25.72 -18.64
N LEU A 66 13.42 -26.88 -17.98
CA LEU A 66 12.23 -27.67 -17.67
C LEU A 66 12.49 -28.55 -16.45
N GLY A 67 11.60 -28.46 -15.46
CA GLY A 67 11.54 -29.36 -14.31
C GLY A 67 10.16 -30.00 -14.16
N LEU A 68 10.12 -31.33 -14.07
CA LEU A 68 8.98 -32.12 -13.63
C LEU A 68 9.33 -32.74 -12.29
N TYR A 69 8.62 -32.34 -11.23
CA TYR A 69 8.88 -32.82 -9.86
C TYR A 69 7.57 -33.01 -9.09
N ASN A 70 7.62 -33.73 -7.96
CA ASN A 70 6.48 -33.90 -7.07
C ASN A 70 6.81 -33.24 -5.72
N LYS A 71 5.95 -32.34 -5.21
CA LYS A 71 6.14 -31.67 -3.92
C LYS A 71 6.12 -32.64 -2.73
N GLN A 72 5.33 -33.71 -2.79
CA GLN A 72 5.10 -34.60 -1.64
C GLN A 72 6.29 -35.52 -1.33
N ASP A 73 7.08 -35.91 -2.34
CA ASP A 73 8.26 -36.77 -2.16
C ASP A 73 9.58 -36.11 -2.61
N ASN A 74 9.50 -34.85 -3.06
CA ASN A 74 10.58 -34.00 -3.55
C ASN A 74 11.45 -34.66 -4.66
N LYS A 75 10.90 -35.63 -5.41
CA LYS A 75 11.61 -36.27 -6.52
C LYS A 75 11.43 -35.52 -7.83
N LYS A 76 12.55 -35.27 -8.51
CA LYS A 76 12.61 -34.75 -9.89
C LYS A 76 12.55 -35.91 -10.88
N TYR A 77 11.45 -36.02 -11.61
CA TYR A 77 11.19 -37.10 -12.58
C TYR A 77 11.87 -36.86 -13.94
N LEU A 78 11.92 -35.59 -14.38
CA LEU A 78 12.65 -35.13 -15.56
C LEU A 78 13.14 -33.69 -15.30
N GLU A 79 14.43 -33.42 -15.52
CA GLU A 79 15.05 -32.10 -15.42
C GLU A 79 15.95 -31.89 -16.64
N VAL A 80 15.76 -30.77 -17.35
CA VAL A 80 16.59 -30.33 -18.47
C VAL A 80 17.20 -28.98 -18.11
N ALA A 81 18.53 -28.89 -18.07
CA ALA A 81 19.25 -27.70 -17.61
C ALA A 81 20.47 -27.38 -18.48
N ILE A 82 20.83 -26.10 -18.57
CA ILE A 82 21.99 -25.62 -19.32
C ILE A 82 23.16 -25.33 -18.36
N MET A 83 24.27 -26.03 -18.59
CA MET A 83 25.52 -25.88 -17.87
C MET A 83 26.50 -25.04 -18.69
N SER A 84 26.24 -23.73 -18.80
CA SER A 84 27.02 -22.80 -19.64
C SER A 84 28.51 -22.73 -19.32
N LYS A 85 28.90 -22.84 -18.04
CA LYS A 85 30.31 -22.87 -17.59
C LYS A 85 31.14 -23.99 -18.25
N ILE A 86 30.49 -25.01 -18.79
CA ILE A 86 31.11 -26.17 -19.46
C ILE A 86 30.50 -26.47 -20.84
N ASN A 87 29.62 -25.60 -21.37
CA ASN A 87 28.97 -25.73 -22.68
C ASN A 87 28.27 -27.09 -22.90
N LYS A 88 27.38 -27.48 -21.97
CA LYS A 88 26.59 -28.72 -22.04
C LYS A 88 25.12 -28.50 -21.68
N VAL A 89 24.25 -29.31 -22.28
CA VAL A 89 22.88 -29.55 -21.81
C VAL A 89 22.87 -30.82 -20.96
N LEU A 90 22.32 -30.70 -19.76
CA LEU A 90 22.18 -31.76 -18.78
C LEU A 90 20.74 -32.25 -18.79
N VAL A 91 20.54 -33.55 -19.05
CA VAL A 91 19.22 -34.20 -18.98
C VAL A 91 19.26 -35.25 -17.88
N ARG A 92 18.42 -35.07 -16.86
CA ARG A 92 18.27 -35.98 -15.72
C ARG A 92 16.87 -36.54 -15.72
N TYR A 93 16.72 -37.85 -15.54
CA TYR A 93 15.40 -38.47 -15.45
C TYR A 93 15.42 -39.75 -14.61
N VAL A 94 14.26 -40.12 -14.07
CA VAL A 94 14.11 -41.36 -13.29
C VAL A 94 13.77 -42.52 -14.23
N ARG A 95 14.50 -43.63 -14.10
CA ARG A 95 14.28 -44.86 -14.89
C ARG A 95 13.18 -45.71 -14.28
N GLU A 96 12.69 -46.71 -15.03
CA GLU A 96 11.76 -47.72 -14.52
C GLU A 96 12.25 -48.45 -13.24
N ASP A 97 13.57 -48.56 -13.00
CA ASP A 97 14.13 -49.14 -11.77
C ASP A 97 14.15 -48.16 -10.57
N GLY A 98 13.51 -47.00 -10.69
CA GLY A 98 13.40 -45.97 -9.66
C GLY A 98 14.68 -45.15 -9.42
N LYS A 99 15.76 -45.40 -10.17
CA LYS A 99 17.03 -44.68 -10.02
C LYS A 99 17.16 -43.53 -11.01
N LEU A 100 17.82 -42.46 -10.58
CA LEU A 100 18.14 -41.32 -11.43
C LEU A 100 19.21 -41.70 -12.47
N HIS A 101 18.97 -41.33 -13.72
CA HIS A 101 19.94 -41.40 -14.81
C HIS A 101 20.27 -39.98 -15.28
N THR A 102 21.47 -39.78 -15.79
CA THR A 102 21.97 -38.46 -16.21
C THR A 102 22.72 -38.59 -17.53
N VAL A 103 22.29 -37.80 -18.50
CA VAL A 103 22.87 -37.72 -19.84
C VAL A 103 23.43 -36.31 -20.04
N ASN A 104 24.65 -36.21 -20.55
CA ASN A 104 25.32 -34.95 -20.84
C ASN A 104 25.48 -34.84 -22.36
N LEU A 105 24.85 -33.83 -22.95
CA LEU A 105 24.91 -33.55 -24.39
C LEU A 105 25.72 -32.25 -24.61
N GLN A 106 26.71 -32.28 -25.49
CA GLN A 106 27.66 -31.18 -25.68
C GLN A 106 27.21 -30.22 -26.79
N SER A 107 27.47 -28.92 -26.64
CA SER A 107 27.34 -27.97 -27.75
C SER A 107 28.24 -26.77 -27.54
N PRO A 108 29.14 -26.42 -28.49
CA PRO A 108 30.22 -25.46 -28.24
C PRO A 108 29.79 -24.01 -27.99
N ASN A 109 28.55 -23.63 -28.36
CA ASN A 109 28.10 -22.23 -28.43
C ASN A 109 26.77 -21.97 -27.68
N LEU A 110 26.58 -22.50 -26.46
CA LEU A 110 25.32 -22.36 -25.71
C LEU A 110 25.18 -21.03 -24.93
N ALA A 111 26.26 -20.31 -24.68
CA ALA A 111 26.27 -19.11 -23.82
C ALA A 111 27.26 -18.06 -24.32
N ASP A 112 27.07 -17.62 -25.58
CA ASP A 112 27.86 -16.60 -26.25
C ASP A 112 27.22 -15.19 -26.20
N GLY A 113 26.13 -15.02 -25.42
CA GLY A 113 25.38 -13.77 -25.32
C GLY A 113 24.47 -13.45 -26.50
N ARG A 114 24.29 -14.37 -27.46
CA ARG A 114 23.32 -14.28 -28.56
C ARG A 114 22.06 -15.09 -28.23
N SER A 115 20.97 -14.82 -28.96
CA SER A 115 19.77 -15.68 -28.87
C SER A 115 20.08 -17.03 -29.50
N GLN A 116 19.77 -18.12 -28.79
CA GLN A 116 20.01 -19.50 -29.20
C GLN A 116 18.67 -20.26 -29.13
N SER A 117 18.32 -21.00 -30.18
CA SER A 117 17.18 -21.93 -30.14
C SER A 117 17.67 -23.36 -29.89
N VAL A 118 17.06 -24.03 -28.92
CA VAL A 118 17.41 -25.39 -28.51
C VAL A 118 16.19 -26.29 -28.61
N ILE A 119 16.36 -27.43 -29.28
CA ILE A 119 15.34 -28.47 -29.41
C ILE A 119 15.95 -29.79 -28.94
N LEU A 120 15.47 -30.33 -27.83
CA LEU A 120 15.80 -31.66 -27.36
C LEU A 120 14.70 -32.63 -27.78
N ARG A 121 15.01 -33.55 -28.68
CA ARG A 121 14.12 -34.65 -29.06
C ARG A 121 14.31 -35.82 -28.11
N VAL A 122 13.24 -36.21 -27.43
CA VAL A 122 13.13 -37.43 -26.62
C VAL A 122 12.42 -38.48 -27.46
N GLY A 123 13.20 -39.32 -28.14
CA GLY A 123 12.71 -40.36 -29.04
C GLY A 123 12.78 -41.76 -28.45
N GLY A 124 12.04 -42.69 -29.06
CA GLY A 124 12.10 -44.11 -28.68
C GLY A 124 11.27 -44.48 -27.44
N LEU A 125 10.32 -43.63 -27.03
CA LEU A 125 9.44 -43.84 -25.86
C LEU A 125 8.61 -45.14 -25.91
N ARG A 126 8.47 -45.75 -27.09
CA ARG A 126 7.77 -47.03 -27.33
C ARG A 126 8.67 -48.15 -27.86
N ARG A 127 9.99 -48.02 -27.71
CA ARG A 127 10.99 -49.02 -28.11
C ARG A 127 11.69 -49.56 -26.86
N GLU A 128 12.48 -50.63 -26.99
CA GLU A 128 13.22 -51.22 -25.85
C GLU A 128 14.23 -50.26 -25.19
N TYR A 129 14.62 -49.19 -25.91
CA TYR A 129 15.57 -48.19 -25.42
C TYR A 129 15.19 -46.79 -25.92
N LEU A 130 15.46 -45.80 -25.08
CA LEU A 130 15.27 -44.37 -25.33
C LEU A 130 16.46 -43.76 -26.09
N SER A 131 16.22 -42.67 -26.80
CA SER A 131 17.24 -41.88 -27.50
C SER A 131 17.01 -40.38 -27.30
N LEU A 132 18.08 -39.64 -27.00
CA LEU A 132 18.07 -38.18 -26.89
C LEU A 132 18.90 -37.58 -28.02
N GLU A 133 18.33 -36.61 -28.75
CA GLU A 133 19.02 -35.85 -29.80
C GLU A 133 18.90 -34.35 -29.48
N LEU A 134 20.04 -33.68 -29.29
CA LEU A 134 20.11 -32.25 -29.02
C LEU A 134 20.37 -31.49 -30.31
N TYR A 135 19.46 -30.60 -30.67
CA TYR A 135 19.63 -29.66 -31.75
C TYR A 135 19.79 -28.24 -31.20
N VAL A 136 20.76 -27.49 -31.73
CA VAL A 136 20.99 -26.07 -31.40
C VAL A 136 21.04 -25.30 -32.71
N ASN A 137 20.23 -24.25 -32.84
CA ASN A 137 20.00 -23.50 -34.08
C ASN A 137 19.80 -24.45 -35.29
N CYS A 138 18.86 -25.40 -35.12
CA CYS A 138 18.44 -26.38 -36.13
C CYS A 138 19.58 -27.22 -36.76
N ARG A 139 20.68 -27.42 -36.01
CA ARG A 139 21.73 -28.39 -36.33
C ARG A 139 21.88 -29.38 -35.18
N LEU A 140 22.06 -30.67 -35.51
CA LEU A 140 22.31 -31.69 -34.49
C LEU A 140 23.67 -31.39 -33.84
N ALA A 141 23.65 -31.08 -32.55
CA ALA A 141 24.83 -30.78 -31.76
C ALA A 141 25.43 -32.04 -31.13
N ASP A 142 24.58 -32.89 -30.55
CA ASP A 142 24.99 -34.15 -29.92
C ASP A 142 23.80 -35.14 -29.83
N SER A 143 24.08 -36.43 -29.62
CA SER A 143 23.05 -37.45 -29.45
C SER A 143 23.50 -38.62 -28.59
N ALA A 144 22.55 -39.18 -27.81
CA ALA A 144 22.76 -40.36 -26.98
C ALA A 144 21.68 -41.41 -27.29
N GLN A 145 22.11 -42.62 -27.62
CA GLN A 145 21.22 -43.74 -28.01
C GLN A 145 21.36 -44.92 -27.04
N ARG A 146 20.35 -45.81 -27.06
CA ARG A 146 20.25 -46.99 -26.19
C ARG A 146 20.19 -46.67 -24.69
N LEU A 147 19.51 -45.58 -24.35
CA LEU A 147 19.31 -45.15 -22.98
C LEU A 147 18.19 -45.97 -22.30
N PRO A 148 18.21 -46.15 -20.97
CA PRO A 148 17.13 -46.81 -20.24
C PRO A 148 15.79 -46.05 -20.37
N LEU A 149 14.68 -46.78 -20.30
CA LEU A 149 13.34 -46.19 -20.34
C LEU A 149 13.03 -45.34 -19.10
N LEU A 150 12.21 -44.30 -19.34
CA LEU A 150 11.78 -43.31 -18.36
C LEU A 150 10.54 -43.80 -17.61
N VAL A 151 10.51 -43.62 -16.29
CA VAL A 151 9.38 -44.08 -15.45
C VAL A 151 8.09 -43.32 -15.76
N ALA A 152 6.94 -43.99 -15.71
CA ALA A 152 5.66 -43.32 -15.89
C ALA A 152 5.46 -42.22 -14.83
N LEU A 153 5.15 -40.99 -15.29
CA LEU A 153 4.92 -39.84 -14.42
C LEU A 153 3.69 -40.07 -13.51
N PRO A 154 3.77 -39.73 -12.20
CA PRO A 154 2.60 -39.71 -11.32
C PRO A 154 1.61 -38.62 -11.75
N ARG A 155 0.36 -38.69 -11.27
CA ARG A 155 -0.67 -37.69 -11.60
C ARG A 155 -0.44 -36.36 -10.89
N ASP A 156 0.20 -36.41 -9.74
CA ASP A 156 0.39 -35.28 -8.81
C ASP A 156 1.77 -34.59 -9.02
N ALA A 157 2.34 -34.70 -10.22
CA ALA A 157 3.57 -34.00 -10.59
C ALA A 157 3.25 -32.54 -10.96
N GLU A 158 4.10 -31.62 -10.50
CA GLU A 158 4.09 -30.22 -10.89
C GLU A 158 5.11 -29.94 -12.01
N LEU A 159 4.86 -28.87 -12.76
CA LEU A 159 5.63 -28.44 -13.91
C LEU A 159 6.22 -27.06 -13.60
N GLY A 160 7.54 -26.90 -13.71
CA GLY A 160 8.24 -25.64 -13.47
C GLY A 160 9.22 -25.29 -14.60
N SER A 161 9.29 -24.00 -14.92
CA SER A 161 10.27 -23.39 -15.85
C SER A 161 10.71 -22.03 -15.31
N VAL A 162 11.84 -21.53 -15.79
CA VAL A 162 12.42 -20.22 -15.40
C VAL A 162 12.58 -19.27 -16.61
N GLU A 163 12.45 -19.77 -17.84
CA GLU A 163 12.52 -18.98 -19.09
C GLU A 163 11.50 -19.51 -20.12
N TYR A 164 11.32 -18.80 -21.24
CA TYR A 164 10.34 -19.09 -22.29
C TYR A 164 10.48 -20.51 -22.84
N PHE A 165 9.45 -21.33 -22.63
CA PHE A 165 9.51 -22.77 -22.87
C PHE A 165 8.20 -23.34 -23.46
N LYS A 166 8.34 -24.11 -24.55
CA LYS A 166 7.24 -24.84 -25.19
C LYS A 166 7.56 -26.33 -25.26
N LEU A 167 6.53 -27.16 -25.09
CA LEU A 167 6.60 -28.61 -25.24
C LEU A 167 5.73 -29.05 -26.41
N ALA A 168 6.33 -29.69 -27.42
CA ALA A 168 5.62 -30.23 -28.57
C ALA A 168 5.49 -31.76 -28.45
N LEU A 169 4.25 -32.21 -28.34
CA LEU A 169 3.86 -33.61 -28.20
C LEU A 169 3.56 -34.18 -29.59
N GLY A 170 4.48 -34.99 -30.11
CA GLY A 170 4.36 -35.67 -31.41
C GLY A 170 4.93 -34.88 -32.58
N GLY A 171 4.56 -35.28 -33.80
CA GLY A 171 5.07 -34.69 -35.05
C GLY A 171 6.54 -35.01 -35.36
N THR A 172 7.12 -34.23 -36.26
CA THR A 172 8.50 -34.37 -36.75
C THR A 172 9.41 -33.26 -36.22
N VAL A 173 10.73 -33.51 -36.18
CA VAL A 173 11.71 -32.50 -35.76
C VAL A 173 11.65 -31.22 -36.62
N ALA A 174 11.28 -31.32 -37.89
CA ALA A 174 11.08 -30.18 -38.77
C ALA A 174 9.86 -29.33 -38.38
N GLN A 175 8.76 -29.97 -37.96
CA GLN A 175 7.58 -29.26 -37.43
C GLN A 175 7.86 -28.65 -36.05
N ALA A 176 8.66 -29.31 -35.22
CA ALA A 176 9.14 -28.75 -33.96
C ALA A 176 10.08 -27.54 -34.18
N GLY A 177 10.95 -27.59 -35.21
CA GLY A 177 11.80 -26.47 -35.60
C GLY A 177 11.03 -25.27 -36.16
N ALA A 178 9.93 -25.51 -36.88
CA ALA A 178 9.04 -24.45 -37.35
C ALA A 178 8.35 -23.67 -36.22
N LEU A 179 8.27 -24.22 -35.00
CA LEU A 179 7.74 -23.55 -33.81
C LEU A 179 8.80 -22.73 -33.04
N THR A 180 10.07 -22.74 -33.48
CA THR A 180 11.21 -22.05 -32.86
C THR A 180 12.11 -21.35 -33.89
N ASP A 181 11.48 -20.81 -34.95
CA ASP A 181 12.11 -20.07 -36.07
C ASP A 181 13.32 -20.77 -36.70
N CYS A 182 13.25 -22.10 -36.82
CA CYS A 182 14.40 -22.92 -37.15
C CYS A 182 14.19 -23.88 -38.34
N PRO A 183 14.58 -23.45 -39.57
CA PRO A 183 14.43 -24.26 -40.78
C PRO A 183 15.54 -25.31 -40.91
N PHE A 184 15.22 -26.56 -40.54
CA PHE A 184 16.10 -27.71 -40.79
C PHE A 184 16.32 -27.95 -42.30
N GLN A 185 17.55 -27.74 -42.78
CA GLN A 185 17.94 -28.18 -44.12
C GLN A 185 18.04 -29.71 -44.15
N GLY A 186 17.15 -30.36 -44.92
CA GLY A 186 17.18 -31.82 -45.12
C GLY A 186 18.41 -32.23 -45.91
N ASP A 187 19.25 -33.07 -45.31
CA ASP A 187 20.50 -33.52 -45.91
C ASP A 187 20.28 -34.58 -47.00
N ALA A 188 21.05 -34.50 -48.08
CA ALA A 188 20.82 -35.26 -49.31
C ALA A 188 21.80 -36.42 -49.45
N SER A 189 21.34 -37.67 -49.33
CA SER A 189 21.98 -38.81 -50.01
C SER A 189 21.13 -40.08 -50.04
N SER A 190 20.61 -40.41 -51.23
CA SER A 190 20.38 -41.80 -51.64
C SER A 190 20.89 -41.96 -53.08
N TYR A 191 21.65 -43.03 -53.31
CA TYR A 191 22.38 -43.24 -54.56
C TYR A 191 21.46 -43.60 -55.74
N ASN A 192 21.88 -43.21 -56.94
CA ASN A 192 21.34 -43.71 -58.22
C ASN A 192 21.22 -45.24 -58.24
N ILE A 193 20.10 -45.75 -58.80
CA ILE A 193 20.03 -46.82 -59.82
C ILE A 193 18.64 -46.75 -60.50
N GLY A 194 18.60 -46.54 -61.83
CA GLY A 194 17.68 -47.24 -62.74
C GLY A 194 16.31 -46.65 -63.15
N PHE A 195 16.28 -46.06 -64.36
CA PHE A 195 15.16 -46.03 -65.36
C PHE A 195 13.98 -45.01 -65.24
N HIS A 196 13.45 -44.64 -66.44
CA HIS A 196 12.46 -43.59 -66.79
C HIS A 196 11.07 -43.71 -66.10
N GLU A 197 10.16 -42.72 -66.04
CA GLU A 197 9.84 -41.48 -66.82
C GLU A 197 9.00 -40.51 -65.89
N PRO A 198 8.50 -39.29 -66.25
CA PRO A 198 8.55 -38.52 -67.51
C PRO A 198 9.00 -37.03 -67.31
N ARG A 199 8.16 -36.01 -67.66
CA ARG A 199 8.40 -34.56 -67.42
C ARG A 199 7.13 -33.81 -66.98
N SER A 200 7.29 -32.93 -65.99
CA SER A 200 6.29 -32.04 -65.39
C SER A 200 6.06 -30.75 -66.21
N ARG A 201 4.83 -30.21 -66.19
CA ARG A 201 4.40 -28.96 -66.85
C ARG A 201 4.65 -27.69 -66.04
N CYS A 202 4.86 -27.81 -64.72
CA CYS A 202 5.28 -26.69 -63.86
C CYS A 202 6.80 -26.40 -63.93
N GLN A 203 7.51 -26.88 -64.97
CA GLN A 203 8.93 -26.60 -65.22
C GLN A 203 9.18 -26.14 -66.66
N PRO A 204 9.70 -24.91 -66.89
CA PRO A 204 9.96 -23.86 -65.90
C PRO A 204 8.67 -23.33 -65.26
N ASN A 205 8.73 -22.90 -63.99
CA ASN A 205 7.56 -22.45 -63.23
C ASN A 205 6.97 -21.17 -63.86
N PRO A 206 5.71 -21.18 -64.34
CA PRO A 206 5.05 -20.02 -64.95
C PRO A 206 4.41 -19.06 -63.94
N CYS A 207 4.35 -19.41 -62.65
CA CYS A 207 3.74 -18.59 -61.61
C CYS A 207 4.70 -17.54 -61.04
N PHE A 208 4.14 -16.52 -60.39
CA PHE A 208 4.92 -15.47 -59.74
C PHE A 208 5.89 -16.05 -58.69
N LYS A 209 7.06 -15.40 -58.49
CA LYS A 209 8.14 -15.94 -57.67
C LYS A 209 7.73 -16.08 -56.20
N GLY A 210 7.46 -17.31 -55.76
CA GLY A 210 6.96 -17.65 -54.42
C GLY A 210 5.56 -18.28 -54.43
N VAL A 211 4.84 -18.18 -55.55
CA VAL A 211 3.52 -18.80 -55.74
C VAL A 211 3.67 -20.25 -56.19
N GLY A 212 2.91 -21.15 -55.56
CA GLY A 212 2.85 -22.56 -55.92
C GLY A 212 2.17 -22.78 -57.28
N CYS A 213 2.82 -23.57 -58.15
CA CYS A 213 2.25 -24.07 -59.40
C CYS A 213 1.67 -25.46 -59.19
N MET A 214 0.40 -25.65 -59.52
CA MET A 214 -0.29 -26.95 -59.50
C MET A 214 -0.59 -27.39 -60.93
N GLU A 215 -0.29 -28.65 -61.28
CA GLU A 215 -0.65 -29.18 -62.60
C GLU A 215 -2.15 -29.48 -62.68
N THR A 216 -2.75 -29.10 -63.80
CA THR A 216 -4.17 -29.33 -64.09
C THR A 216 -4.32 -30.11 -65.40
N PHE A 217 -5.42 -30.85 -65.53
CA PHE A 217 -5.74 -31.54 -66.79
C PHE A 217 -6.34 -30.58 -67.84
N ASP A 218 -6.93 -29.48 -67.38
CA ASP A 218 -7.47 -28.41 -68.24
C ASP A 218 -6.37 -27.44 -68.71
N PHE A 219 -6.47 -27.01 -69.97
CA PHE A 219 -5.53 -26.08 -70.61
C PHE A 219 -5.53 -24.71 -69.89
N PRO A 220 -4.37 -24.12 -69.52
CA PRO A 220 -3.02 -24.35 -70.05
C PRO A 220 -2.23 -25.52 -69.42
N GLY A 221 -2.83 -26.32 -68.54
CA GLY A 221 -2.19 -27.47 -67.89
C GLY A 221 -1.49 -27.15 -66.57
N TYR A 222 -1.66 -25.92 -66.08
CA TYR A 222 -1.21 -25.47 -64.77
C TYR A 222 -2.17 -24.41 -64.21
N HIS A 223 -2.24 -24.31 -62.89
CA HIS A 223 -2.90 -23.25 -62.15
C HIS A 223 -1.95 -22.68 -61.10
N CYS A 224 -1.93 -21.36 -60.96
CA CYS A 224 -1.12 -20.69 -59.96
C CYS A 224 -1.94 -20.45 -58.69
N GLY A 225 -1.32 -20.66 -57.53
CA GLY A 225 -1.94 -20.29 -56.24
C GLY A 225 -2.20 -18.78 -56.11
N PRO A 226 -2.80 -18.35 -54.98
CA PRO A 226 -2.92 -16.93 -54.67
C PRO A 226 -1.53 -16.26 -54.62
N CYS A 227 -1.52 -14.93 -54.78
CA CYS A 227 -0.31 -14.14 -54.58
C CYS A 227 0.18 -14.26 -53.11
N PRO A 228 1.49 -14.04 -52.86
CA PRO A 228 2.03 -14.04 -51.50
C PRO A 228 1.37 -12.95 -50.64
N GLU A 229 1.40 -13.12 -49.31
CA GLU A 229 0.91 -12.11 -48.36
C GLU A 229 1.58 -10.75 -48.61
N GLY A 230 0.80 -9.67 -48.45
CA GLY A 230 1.16 -8.31 -48.87
C GLY A 230 0.99 -8.00 -50.36
N MET A 231 0.60 -8.97 -51.21
CA MET A 231 0.46 -8.76 -52.66
C MET A 231 -0.89 -9.21 -53.22
N THR A 232 -1.43 -8.45 -54.17
CA THR A 232 -2.67 -8.74 -54.89
C THR A 232 -2.40 -9.07 -56.36
N GLY A 233 -3.25 -9.90 -56.97
CA GLY A 233 -3.11 -10.30 -58.37
C GLY A 233 -3.67 -11.69 -58.67
N ASN A 234 -3.31 -12.23 -59.84
CA ASN A 234 -3.86 -13.48 -60.38
C ASN A 234 -2.90 -14.69 -60.27
N GLY A 235 -1.90 -14.62 -59.37
CA GLY A 235 -0.90 -15.68 -59.16
C GLY A 235 0.18 -15.81 -60.24
N THR A 236 -0.03 -15.26 -61.45
CA THR A 236 1.01 -15.13 -62.49
C THR A 236 1.64 -13.74 -62.48
N HIS A 237 0.82 -12.70 -62.28
CA HIS A 237 1.25 -11.35 -61.98
C HIS A 237 0.70 -10.95 -60.61
N CYS A 238 1.61 -10.59 -59.70
CA CYS A 238 1.33 -10.08 -58.37
C CYS A 238 1.96 -8.70 -58.24
N GLN A 239 1.23 -7.77 -57.61
CA GLN A 239 1.64 -6.41 -57.34
C GLN A 239 1.39 -6.11 -55.86
N ASP A 240 2.19 -5.20 -55.33
CA ASP A 240 2.20 -4.79 -53.93
C ASP A 240 0.86 -4.18 -53.50
N ILE A 241 0.46 -4.38 -52.23
CA ILE A 241 -0.71 -3.74 -51.63
C ILE A 241 -0.22 -2.65 -50.68
N ASP A 242 -0.60 -1.41 -50.95
CA ASP A 242 -0.35 -0.29 -50.04
C ASP A 242 -1.25 -0.45 -48.79
N GLU A 243 -0.68 -0.86 -47.67
CA GLU A 243 -1.44 -1.12 -46.45
C GLU A 243 -1.81 0.16 -45.69
N ALA A 244 -3.05 0.22 -45.20
CA ALA A 244 -3.61 1.39 -44.54
C ALA A 244 -2.85 1.75 -43.26
N GLN A 245 -2.69 3.06 -43.02
CA GLN A 245 -1.89 3.70 -41.96
C GLN A 245 -2.10 3.08 -40.56
N PRO A 246 -1.17 2.24 -40.07
CA PRO A 246 -1.26 1.59 -38.75
C PRO A 246 -0.27 2.20 -37.73
N CYS A 247 0.47 3.23 -38.14
CA CYS A 247 1.51 3.90 -37.37
C CYS A 247 0.93 5.01 -36.51
N TYR A 248 1.61 5.34 -35.41
CA TYR A 248 1.13 6.29 -34.39
C TYR A 248 0.79 7.66 -34.99
N THR A 249 1.59 8.11 -35.98
CA THR A 249 1.24 9.26 -36.82
C THR A 249 0.93 8.80 -38.25
N PRO A 250 -0.21 9.21 -38.85
CA PRO A 250 -0.63 8.73 -40.17
C PRO A 250 0.36 9.06 -41.32
N GLY A 251 1.23 10.05 -41.13
CA GLY A 251 2.24 10.45 -42.11
C GLY A 251 3.54 9.64 -42.12
N THR A 252 3.78 8.75 -41.15
CA THR A 252 5.06 8.05 -40.94
C THR A 252 5.03 6.56 -41.29
N CYS A 253 3.97 6.09 -41.96
CA CYS A 253 3.92 4.76 -42.55
C CYS A 253 4.69 4.72 -43.86
N VAL A 254 5.73 3.88 -43.93
CA VAL A 254 6.51 3.64 -45.15
C VAL A 254 6.09 2.30 -45.74
N ASN A 255 5.36 2.33 -46.86
CA ASN A 255 5.08 1.11 -47.62
C ASN A 255 6.37 0.57 -48.26
N THR A 256 6.57 -0.74 -48.17
CA THR A 256 7.70 -1.49 -48.74
C THR A 256 7.15 -2.59 -49.65
N ALA A 257 7.95 -3.11 -50.59
CA ALA A 257 7.47 -3.96 -51.70
C ALA A 257 6.97 -5.39 -51.32
N LYS A 258 6.52 -5.60 -50.08
CA LYS A 258 5.81 -6.78 -49.54
C LYS A 258 4.91 -6.48 -48.33
N GLY A 259 4.87 -5.24 -47.83
CA GLY A 259 4.35 -4.91 -46.48
C GLY A 259 4.82 -3.54 -46.00
N PHE A 260 4.44 -3.12 -44.80
CA PHE A 260 4.73 -1.78 -44.27
C PHE A 260 5.77 -1.76 -43.14
N THR A 261 6.38 -0.59 -42.92
CA THR A 261 7.20 -0.30 -41.74
C THR A 261 6.86 1.09 -41.22
N CYS A 262 6.59 1.20 -39.92
CA CYS A 262 6.44 2.47 -39.24
C CYS A 262 7.80 3.05 -38.88
N GLU A 263 7.95 4.37 -38.95
CA GLU A 263 9.09 5.03 -38.33
C GLU A 263 9.05 4.87 -36.78
N PRO A 264 10.18 5.01 -36.08
CA PRO A 264 10.19 5.01 -34.62
C PRO A 264 9.23 6.05 -34.01
N CYS A 265 8.81 5.84 -32.77
CA CYS A 265 8.00 6.82 -32.04
C CYS A 265 8.65 8.22 -32.06
N PRO A 266 7.84 9.31 -32.08
CA PRO A 266 8.36 10.67 -32.01
C PRO A 266 9.27 10.89 -30.79
N PRO A 267 10.27 11.79 -30.85
CA PRO A 267 11.12 12.10 -29.70
C PRO A 267 10.30 12.44 -28.45
N GLY A 268 10.66 11.84 -27.31
CA GLY A 268 9.93 11.94 -26.04
C GLY A 268 8.87 10.86 -25.82
N LEU A 269 8.41 10.17 -26.88
CA LEU A 269 7.58 8.98 -26.75
C LEU A 269 8.42 7.71 -26.97
N TRP A 270 8.11 6.65 -26.23
CA TRP A 270 8.75 5.35 -26.38
C TRP A 270 7.75 4.27 -26.78
N GLY A 271 8.18 3.36 -27.65
CA GLY A 271 7.37 2.23 -28.08
C GLY A 271 8.15 1.29 -29.00
N PRO A 272 7.74 0.02 -29.10
CA PRO A 272 8.38 -0.95 -29.98
C PRO A 272 8.17 -0.58 -31.46
N PRO A 273 9.17 -0.80 -32.35
CA PRO A 273 9.03 -0.51 -33.76
C PRO A 273 8.07 -1.51 -34.43
N LEU A 274 7.03 -1.00 -35.09
CA LEU A 274 6.04 -1.80 -35.81
C LEU A 274 6.42 -1.98 -37.28
N SER A 275 6.43 -3.23 -37.74
CA SER A 275 6.53 -3.60 -39.16
C SER A 275 5.76 -4.89 -39.40
N GLY A 276 5.12 -5.02 -40.55
CA GLY A 276 4.22 -6.13 -40.83
C GLY A 276 3.94 -6.32 -42.32
N PHE A 277 3.20 -7.38 -42.64
CA PHE A 277 2.88 -7.75 -44.02
C PHE A 277 1.37 -8.02 -44.12
N GLY A 278 0.70 -7.40 -45.09
CA GLY A 278 -0.71 -7.63 -45.37
C GLY A 278 -1.70 -6.80 -44.53
N VAL A 279 -2.85 -6.54 -45.16
CA VAL A 279 -3.89 -5.59 -44.68
C VAL A 279 -4.58 -6.04 -43.39
N GLU A 280 -4.71 -7.34 -43.13
CA GLU A 280 -5.31 -7.84 -41.88
C GLU A 280 -4.40 -7.63 -40.67
N TYR A 281 -3.07 -7.72 -40.86
CA TYR A 281 -2.09 -7.42 -39.81
C TYR A 281 -2.10 -5.92 -39.48
N ALA A 282 -2.04 -5.06 -40.51
CA ALA A 282 -2.14 -3.61 -40.37
C ALA A 282 -3.43 -3.12 -39.67
N LYS A 283 -4.55 -3.84 -39.80
CA LYS A 283 -5.82 -3.50 -39.13
C LYS A 283 -5.92 -3.98 -37.69
N SER A 284 -5.09 -4.95 -37.28
CA SER A 284 -5.16 -5.59 -35.96
C SER A 284 -4.04 -5.16 -35.02
N HIS A 285 -2.94 -4.64 -35.56
CA HIS A 285 -1.77 -4.21 -34.81
C HIS A 285 -1.45 -2.76 -35.16
N HIS A 286 -1.63 -1.87 -34.18
CA HIS A 286 -1.33 -0.45 -34.30
C HIS A 286 -0.05 -0.14 -33.51
N GLN A 287 0.68 0.90 -33.91
CA GLN A 287 1.89 1.31 -33.19
C GLN A 287 1.50 2.10 -31.93
N GLU A 288 1.60 1.43 -30.78
CA GLU A 288 1.48 2.07 -29.47
C GLU A 288 2.81 2.75 -29.10
N CYS A 289 2.73 4.04 -28.83
CA CYS A 289 3.82 4.84 -28.27
C CYS A 289 3.32 5.39 -26.93
N SER A 290 3.92 4.94 -25.83
CA SER A 290 3.68 5.47 -24.50
C SER A 290 4.60 6.66 -24.23
N ASP A 291 4.23 7.47 -23.26
CA ASP A 291 5.08 8.56 -22.80
C ASP A 291 6.34 8.02 -22.08
N PHE A 292 7.43 8.78 -22.11
CA PHE A 292 8.66 8.46 -21.37
C PHE A 292 8.87 9.52 -20.29
N ASP A 293 8.46 9.19 -19.05
CA ASP A 293 8.49 10.13 -17.93
C ASP A 293 9.94 10.52 -17.56
N GLU A 294 10.38 11.65 -18.11
CA GLU A 294 11.70 12.18 -17.86
C GLU A 294 11.86 12.69 -16.41
N CYS A 295 10.77 13.02 -15.72
CA CYS A 295 10.81 13.43 -14.31
C CYS A 295 11.18 12.28 -13.37
N LEU A 296 10.78 11.05 -13.71
CA LEU A 296 11.10 9.84 -12.95
C LEU A 296 12.41 9.16 -13.41
N ASP A 297 12.63 9.05 -14.72
CA ASP A 297 13.75 8.26 -15.26
C ASP A 297 15.06 9.05 -15.48
N LEU A 298 15.03 10.39 -15.50
CA LEU A 298 16.22 11.24 -15.68
C LEU A 298 16.51 12.10 -14.45
N ALA A 299 17.52 11.69 -13.66
CA ALA A 299 17.96 12.35 -12.43
C ALA A 299 18.44 13.82 -12.55
N ASN A 300 18.46 14.41 -13.75
CA ASN A 300 18.75 15.82 -14.01
C ASN A 300 17.83 16.39 -15.11
N ALA A 301 16.58 15.91 -15.24
CA ALA A 301 15.63 16.48 -16.20
C ALA A 301 15.42 17.97 -15.93
N CYS A 302 14.99 18.29 -14.70
CA CYS A 302 14.88 19.66 -14.23
C CYS A 302 15.99 20.04 -13.26
N THR A 303 16.11 21.34 -13.02
CA THR A 303 17.02 21.89 -11.99
C THR A 303 16.64 21.33 -10.62
N PRO A 304 17.62 20.95 -9.76
CA PRO A 304 17.34 20.56 -8.38
C PRO A 304 16.46 21.60 -7.66
N ASN A 305 15.47 21.12 -6.91
CA ASN A 305 14.46 21.95 -6.21
C ASN A 305 13.53 22.75 -7.14
N SER A 306 13.28 22.28 -8.36
CA SER A 306 12.12 22.68 -9.17
C SER A 306 11.11 21.56 -9.33
N ILE A 307 9.87 21.95 -9.59
CA ILE A 307 8.78 21.04 -9.94
C ILE A 307 9.02 20.55 -11.36
N CYS A 308 9.07 19.24 -11.56
CA CYS A 308 9.11 18.62 -12.88
C CYS A 308 7.70 18.15 -13.20
N ILE A 309 7.11 18.66 -14.28
CA ILE A 309 5.78 18.29 -14.73
C ILE A 309 5.96 17.49 -16.02
N ASN A 310 5.67 16.20 -15.96
CA ASN A 310 5.72 15.33 -17.13
C ASN A 310 4.59 15.71 -18.12
N THR A 311 4.80 15.54 -19.42
CA THR A 311 3.82 15.85 -20.47
C THR A 311 3.94 14.86 -21.62
N ILE A 312 2.85 14.58 -22.34
CA ILE A 312 2.89 13.55 -23.39
C ILE A 312 3.91 13.92 -24.49
N GLY A 313 5.04 13.22 -24.53
CA GLY A 313 6.17 13.41 -25.42
C GLY A 313 7.23 14.42 -24.96
N SER A 314 7.22 14.90 -23.71
CA SER A 314 8.25 15.79 -23.16
C SER A 314 8.08 16.06 -21.65
N TYR A 315 8.95 16.86 -21.06
CA TYR A 315 8.74 17.40 -19.71
C TYR A 315 8.82 18.92 -19.71
N ARG A 316 8.01 19.56 -18.87
CA ARG A 316 8.14 20.98 -18.55
C ARG A 316 8.60 21.14 -17.11
N CYS A 317 9.71 21.83 -16.92
CA CYS A 317 10.14 22.21 -15.60
C CYS A 317 9.37 23.45 -15.16
N GLY A 318 8.49 23.27 -14.17
CA GLY A 318 7.70 24.34 -13.56
C GLY A 318 8.53 25.24 -12.66
N GLN A 319 7.83 25.89 -11.74
CA GLN A 319 8.44 26.78 -10.75
C GLN A 319 9.36 26.03 -9.78
N CYS A 320 10.16 26.80 -9.04
CA CYS A 320 10.91 26.24 -7.93
C CYS A 320 9.93 25.70 -6.88
N LYS A 321 10.28 24.61 -6.19
CA LYS A 321 9.46 24.06 -5.10
C LYS A 321 9.28 25.10 -3.99
N VAL A 322 8.23 24.97 -3.18
CA VAL A 322 7.97 25.85 -2.02
C VAL A 322 9.25 26.05 -1.19
N GLY A 323 9.53 27.30 -0.82
CA GLY A 323 10.79 27.69 -0.16
C GLY A 323 11.99 27.95 -1.10
N TYR A 324 11.87 27.78 -2.42
CA TYR A 324 12.91 28.07 -3.41
C TYR A 324 12.47 29.12 -4.43
N VAL A 325 13.41 29.95 -4.92
CA VAL A 325 13.25 30.93 -6.01
C VAL A 325 14.40 30.85 -7.00
N GLY A 326 14.11 31.12 -8.26
CA GLY A 326 15.09 31.03 -9.33
C GLY A 326 14.43 30.65 -10.65
N ASN A 327 15.20 30.02 -11.53
CA ASN A 327 14.71 29.48 -12.79
C ASN A 327 15.63 28.38 -13.31
N GLN A 328 15.21 27.73 -14.40
CA GLN A 328 15.91 26.59 -15.00
C GLN A 328 17.28 26.91 -15.63
N THR A 329 17.69 28.19 -15.69
CA THR A 329 18.99 28.60 -16.27
C THR A 329 19.99 29.07 -15.20
N ALA A 330 19.49 29.73 -14.15
CA ALA A 330 20.31 30.16 -13.02
C ALA A 330 20.48 29.05 -11.96
N GLY A 331 19.45 28.22 -11.78
CA GLY A 331 19.29 27.36 -10.62
C GLY A 331 18.05 27.75 -9.81
N CYS A 332 17.42 26.79 -9.12
CA CYS A 332 16.49 27.06 -8.02
C CYS A 332 17.31 27.11 -6.72
N PHE A 333 17.34 28.30 -6.12
CA PHE A 333 18.03 28.57 -4.87
C PHE A 333 16.99 28.74 -3.78
N PRO A 334 17.27 28.44 -2.49
CA PRO A 334 16.31 28.76 -1.43
C PRO A 334 15.93 30.26 -1.47
N ARG A 335 14.65 30.57 -1.25
CA ARG A 335 14.06 31.93 -1.24
C ARG A 335 14.92 32.79 -0.32
N LYS A 336 15.56 33.83 -0.86
CA LYS A 336 16.65 34.55 -0.18
C LYS A 336 16.17 35.51 0.92
N SER A 337 15.78 34.92 2.04
CA SER A 337 15.83 35.48 3.40
C SER A 337 16.59 34.45 4.25
N CYS A 338 17.91 34.52 4.45
CA CYS A 338 18.70 35.68 4.85
C CYS A 338 20.14 35.67 4.30
N ALA A 339 20.35 36.18 3.09
CA ALA A 339 21.72 36.58 2.64
C ALA A 339 22.10 38.00 3.10
N SER A 340 21.19 38.69 3.78
CA SER A 340 21.30 40.07 4.29
C SER A 340 21.51 40.17 5.80
N LEU A 341 21.44 39.06 6.54
CA LEU A 341 21.84 38.99 7.96
C LEU A 341 22.85 37.86 8.14
N SER A 342 23.98 38.18 8.76
CA SER A 342 25.09 37.24 9.03
C SER A 342 24.84 36.35 10.26
N PHE A 343 23.57 36.11 10.58
CA PHE A 343 23.12 35.48 11.82
C PHE A 343 21.87 34.61 11.53
N ASN A 344 21.87 33.40 12.08
CA ASN A 344 20.66 32.60 12.22
C ASN A 344 19.81 33.19 13.36
N PRO A 345 18.51 33.48 13.18
CA PRO A 345 17.68 34.07 14.23
C PRO A 345 17.18 33.09 15.30
N CYS A 346 17.17 31.78 15.06
CA CYS A 346 16.75 30.79 16.07
C CYS A 346 17.91 30.40 17.01
N ASP A 347 17.57 29.82 18.17
CA ASP A 347 18.54 29.23 19.09
C ASP A 347 19.32 28.09 18.41
N ARG A 348 20.52 27.79 18.91
CA ARG A 348 21.30 26.60 18.53
C ARG A 348 20.57 25.29 18.86
N ASN A 349 19.64 25.34 19.79
CA ASN A 349 18.82 24.23 20.25
C ASN A 349 17.42 24.24 19.62
N ALA A 350 17.19 25.06 18.58
CA ALA A 350 15.95 25.08 17.80
C ALA A 350 16.13 24.50 16.39
N HIS A 351 15.05 23.96 15.83
CA HIS A 351 14.92 23.68 14.41
C HIS A 351 14.31 24.91 13.70
N CYS A 352 15.11 25.59 12.88
CA CYS A 352 14.63 26.72 12.08
C CYS A 352 13.80 26.24 10.88
N ILE A 353 12.48 26.26 11.02
CA ILE A 353 11.55 26.35 9.90
C ILE A 353 11.42 27.84 9.54
N ILE A 354 11.28 28.19 8.26
CA ILE A 354 11.26 29.61 7.83
C ILE A 354 9.84 30.21 7.86
N GLN A 355 8.79 29.38 7.79
CA GLN A 355 7.39 29.79 7.78
C GLN A 355 6.79 29.96 9.19
N ARG A 356 7.16 29.13 10.15
CA ARG A 356 6.78 29.29 11.56
C ARG A 356 8.01 29.83 12.32
N ASN A 357 7.82 30.67 13.34
CA ASN A 357 8.91 30.97 14.27
C ASN A 357 9.48 29.63 14.76
N GLY A 358 10.82 29.52 14.87
CA GLY A 358 11.48 28.21 14.97
C GLY A 358 10.92 27.35 16.11
N ASP A 359 10.98 26.02 15.98
CA ASP A 359 10.54 25.13 17.06
C ASP A 359 11.74 24.71 17.90
N CYS A 360 11.59 24.56 19.21
CA CYS A 360 12.69 24.06 20.05
C CYS A 360 12.86 22.54 19.80
N ASN A 361 14.11 22.06 19.76
CA ASN A 361 14.35 20.62 19.60
C ASN A 361 13.89 19.87 20.86
N VAL A 362 13.47 18.61 20.72
CA VAL A 362 13.07 17.72 21.83
C VAL A 362 14.05 17.78 23.02
N GLY A 363 13.52 17.91 24.24
CA GLY A 363 14.27 18.19 25.47
C GLY A 363 14.63 19.67 25.67
N TRP A 364 14.04 20.56 24.87
CA TRP A 364 14.11 22.01 25.01
C TRP A 364 12.76 22.66 24.71
N ALA A 365 12.43 23.71 25.45
CA ALA A 365 11.19 24.48 25.32
C ALA A 365 11.48 25.99 25.18
N GLY A 366 10.54 26.75 24.63
CA GLY A 366 10.69 28.18 24.35
C GLY A 366 10.04 28.61 23.04
N ASN A 367 10.29 29.85 22.64
CA ASN A 367 9.76 30.47 21.41
C ASN A 367 10.64 30.22 20.16
N GLY A 368 11.52 29.21 20.19
CA GLY A 368 12.51 28.93 19.13
C GLY A 368 13.67 29.91 18.99
N HIS A 369 13.47 31.19 19.30
CA HIS A 369 14.53 32.20 19.34
C HIS A 369 15.38 32.11 20.60
N THR A 370 14.80 31.62 21.69
CA THR A 370 15.45 31.33 22.96
C THR A 370 14.88 30.02 23.48
N CYS A 371 15.72 28.97 23.55
CA CYS A 371 15.30 27.66 24.06
C CYS A 371 15.97 27.35 25.40
N GLY A 372 15.15 27.04 26.39
CA GLY A 372 15.51 26.51 27.71
C GLY A 372 15.56 25.00 27.71
N LYS A 373 16.22 24.41 28.69
CA LYS A 373 16.12 22.97 28.91
C LYS A 373 14.71 22.66 29.41
N ASP A 374 14.14 21.59 28.89
CA ASP A 374 12.85 21.02 29.26
C ASP A 374 13.16 19.56 29.70
N THR A 375 12.73 19.17 30.90
CA THR A 375 13.15 17.89 31.53
C THR A 375 12.18 16.76 31.20
N ASP A 376 10.91 17.06 31.29
CA ASP A 376 9.77 16.16 31.20
C ASP A 376 9.00 16.31 29.88
N ILE A 377 9.43 17.22 29.01
CA ILE A 377 9.09 17.33 27.58
C ILE A 377 7.64 17.74 27.31
N ASP A 378 7.06 18.55 28.19
CA ASP A 378 5.69 19.03 28.06
C ASP A 378 5.57 20.36 27.27
N GLY A 379 6.71 20.95 26.90
CA GLY A 379 6.76 22.20 26.14
C GLY A 379 6.99 23.46 26.97
N TYR A 380 7.22 23.35 28.29
CA TYR A 380 7.65 24.44 29.15
C TYR A 380 9.08 24.21 29.70
N PRO A 381 9.89 25.27 29.86
CA PRO A 381 11.28 25.12 30.29
C PRO A 381 11.43 25.08 31.81
N ASP A 382 12.41 24.31 32.30
CA ASP A 382 12.86 24.18 33.71
C ASP A 382 12.97 25.53 34.46
N ARG A 383 13.15 26.63 33.71
CA ARG A 383 13.36 28.01 34.18
C ARG A 383 12.86 29.01 33.13
N SER A 384 12.25 30.10 33.61
CA SER A 384 11.80 31.20 32.77
C SER A 384 12.92 31.78 31.90
N LEU A 385 12.58 32.04 30.63
CA LEU A 385 13.48 32.48 29.58
C LEU A 385 13.29 33.96 29.26
N PRO A 386 14.36 34.68 28.88
CA PRO A 386 14.32 36.11 28.56
C PRO A 386 13.76 36.40 27.15
N CYS A 387 12.59 35.85 26.83
CA CYS A 387 11.94 36.02 25.54
C CYS A 387 11.33 37.43 25.41
N MET A 388 11.49 38.06 24.24
CA MET A 388 11.10 39.47 24.03
C MET A 388 9.64 39.65 23.59
N ASP A 389 9.01 38.57 23.13
CA ASP A 389 7.62 38.45 22.69
C ASP A 389 6.66 38.07 23.83
N ASN A 390 7.18 37.69 25.00
CA ASN A 390 6.39 37.25 26.16
C ASN A 390 5.53 36.00 25.86
N ASP A 391 6.07 35.08 25.06
CA ASP A 391 5.48 33.77 24.76
C ASP A 391 5.17 32.96 26.04
N LYS A 392 4.08 32.20 26.04
CA LYS A 392 3.69 31.34 27.18
C LYS A 392 4.75 30.27 27.45
N HIS A 393 5.34 29.69 26.41
CA HIS A 393 6.37 28.64 26.50
C HIS A 393 7.74 29.16 26.95
N CYS A 394 7.85 30.46 27.30
CA CYS A 394 9.03 31.04 27.94
C CYS A 394 8.83 31.32 29.45
N LYS A 395 7.65 31.02 30.00
CA LYS A 395 7.45 30.98 31.45
C LYS A 395 8.23 29.83 32.06
N GLN A 396 8.45 29.87 33.37
CA GLN A 396 8.96 28.69 34.07
C GLN A 396 7.81 27.69 34.21
N ASP A 397 8.11 26.43 33.94
CA ASP A 397 7.26 25.29 34.25
C ASP A 397 7.04 25.16 35.78
N ASN A 398 5.79 24.93 36.19
CA ASN A 398 5.37 24.76 37.58
C ASN A 398 5.48 23.30 38.11
N CYS A 399 5.81 22.30 37.28
CA CYS A 399 6.02 20.91 37.73
C CYS A 399 7.32 20.17 37.36
N ILE A 400 8.25 20.69 36.54
CA ILE A 400 9.68 20.34 36.28
C ILE A 400 10.09 18.86 36.04
N PHE A 401 9.35 17.88 36.55
CA PHE A 401 9.65 16.45 36.51
C PHE A 401 8.41 15.59 36.23
N THR A 402 7.25 16.21 36.01
CA THR A 402 5.95 15.55 35.82
C THR A 402 5.18 16.36 34.78
N PRO A 403 5.03 15.86 33.53
CA PRO A 403 4.42 16.62 32.45
C PRO A 403 3.03 17.14 32.82
N ASN A 404 2.82 18.44 32.66
CA ASN A 404 1.51 19.09 32.82
C ASN A 404 1.39 20.25 31.82
N SER A 405 1.29 19.93 30.54
CA SER A 405 1.43 20.88 29.42
C SER A 405 0.38 22.01 29.35
N GLY A 406 -0.68 21.97 30.17
CA GLY A 406 -1.60 23.08 30.36
C GLY A 406 -1.15 24.09 31.43
N GLN A 407 -0.21 23.69 32.30
CA GLN A 407 0.29 24.37 33.49
C GLN A 407 -0.82 24.79 34.46
N GLU A 408 -1.86 23.95 34.61
CA GLU A 408 -2.94 24.14 35.57
C GLU A 408 -2.39 24.26 37.02
N ASP A 409 -2.95 25.20 37.77
CA ASP A 409 -2.50 25.72 39.08
C ASP A 409 -3.74 26.37 39.74
N ALA A 410 -4.50 25.59 40.50
CA ALA A 410 -5.82 25.97 40.98
C ALA A 410 -5.76 27.01 42.11
N ASP A 411 -4.84 26.88 43.07
CA ASP A 411 -4.69 27.82 44.19
C ASP A 411 -3.80 29.05 43.86
N ASN A 412 -3.02 28.99 42.77
CA ASN A 412 -2.10 30.02 42.28
C ASN A 412 -0.89 30.29 43.20
N ASP A 413 -0.40 29.28 43.95
CA ASP A 413 0.86 29.37 44.70
C ASP A 413 2.13 29.30 43.82
N GLY A 414 2.00 28.73 42.61
CA GLY A 414 3.07 28.56 41.62
C GLY A 414 3.65 27.15 41.52
N ILE A 415 3.07 26.16 42.20
CA ILE A 415 3.20 24.72 41.97
C ILE A 415 2.02 24.27 41.08
N GLY A 416 2.24 23.35 40.15
CA GLY A 416 1.16 22.86 39.28
C GLY A 416 0.34 21.74 39.93
N ASP A 417 -0.95 21.67 39.58
CA ASP A 417 -1.92 20.73 40.17
C ASP A 417 -1.43 19.26 40.17
N GLN A 418 -0.64 18.89 39.16
CA GLN A 418 -0.15 17.54 38.92
C GLN A 418 1.06 17.14 39.80
N CYS A 419 1.71 18.10 40.45
CA CYS A 419 2.82 17.88 41.37
C CYS A 419 2.61 18.45 42.78
N ASP A 420 1.47 19.09 43.04
CA ASP A 420 1.08 19.53 44.39
C ASP A 420 0.59 18.38 45.29
N GLU A 421 0.77 18.54 46.61
CA GLU A 421 0.17 17.71 47.66
C GLU A 421 -1.22 18.20 48.13
N ASP A 422 -1.61 19.45 47.83
CA ASP A 422 -2.77 20.22 48.34
C ASP A 422 -3.18 21.28 47.27
N ALA A 423 -3.68 20.82 46.11
CA ALA A 423 -3.70 21.60 44.86
C ALA A 423 -4.68 22.80 44.85
N ASP A 424 -5.68 22.80 45.73
CA ASP A 424 -6.62 23.92 45.90
C ASP A 424 -6.31 24.82 47.13
N GLY A 425 -5.20 24.52 47.81
CA GLY A 425 -4.70 25.26 48.97
C GLY A 425 -5.63 25.21 50.19
N ASP A 426 -6.53 24.21 50.29
CA ASP A 426 -7.49 24.14 51.37
C ASP A 426 -6.90 23.66 52.72
N GLY A 427 -5.78 22.92 52.68
CA GLY A 427 -5.14 22.34 53.85
C GLY A 427 -5.48 20.87 54.09
N ILE A 428 -6.26 20.24 53.20
CA ILE A 428 -6.53 18.81 53.10
C ILE A 428 -5.69 18.29 51.92
N LYS A 429 -5.10 17.10 52.09
CA LYS A 429 -4.21 16.56 51.05
C LYS A 429 -5.03 15.97 49.91
N ASN A 430 -4.55 16.07 48.68
CA ASN A 430 -5.16 15.50 47.45
C ASN A 430 -5.58 14.00 47.54
N VAL A 431 -5.05 13.23 48.51
CA VAL A 431 -5.36 11.81 48.76
C VAL A 431 -6.38 11.55 49.87
N GLU A 432 -6.72 12.58 50.65
CA GLU A 432 -7.75 12.58 51.70
C GLU A 432 -8.92 13.51 51.34
N ASP A 433 -8.79 14.27 50.25
CA ASP A 433 -9.72 15.28 49.75
C ASP A 433 -10.65 14.72 48.67
N ASN A 434 -11.96 14.97 48.81
CA ASN A 434 -12.99 14.63 47.83
C ASN A 434 -13.25 15.72 46.76
N CYS A 435 -12.57 16.87 46.81
CA CYS A 435 -12.63 17.93 45.79
C CYS A 435 -11.25 18.54 45.50
N ARG A 436 -10.28 17.72 45.09
CA ARG A 436 -8.85 18.05 44.80
C ARG A 436 -8.55 19.43 44.18
N LEU A 437 -9.46 20.02 43.40
CA LEU A 437 -9.27 21.29 42.68
C LEU A 437 -10.21 22.42 43.16
N VAL A 438 -11.02 22.21 44.20
CA VAL A 438 -12.10 23.13 44.64
C VAL A 438 -12.28 23.17 46.16
N SER A 439 -11.68 24.20 46.78
CA SER A 439 -11.56 24.42 48.23
C SER A 439 -12.82 24.15 49.06
N ASN A 440 -12.86 23.02 49.79
CA ASN A 440 -14.03 22.55 50.54
C ASN A 440 -13.70 21.97 51.94
N LYS A 441 -13.16 22.81 52.84
CA LYS A 441 -12.65 22.44 54.19
C LYS A 441 -13.61 21.67 55.12
N ASP A 442 -14.90 21.56 54.78
CA ASP A 442 -15.88 20.78 55.51
C ASP A 442 -16.06 19.34 54.97
N GLN A 443 -15.54 19.05 53.78
CA GLN A 443 -15.60 17.75 53.08
C GLN A 443 -17.02 17.20 53.03
N GLN A 444 -18.00 18.10 52.82
CA GLN A 444 -19.38 17.68 52.70
C GLN A 444 -19.56 16.85 51.42
N ASN A 445 -20.18 15.69 51.56
CA ASN A 445 -20.58 14.80 50.49
C ASN A 445 -21.92 14.19 50.92
N SER A 446 -22.98 14.50 50.16
CA SER A 446 -24.37 14.32 50.55
C SER A 446 -24.96 12.97 50.11
N ASP A 447 -24.40 12.32 49.09
CA ASP A 447 -24.89 11.06 48.51
C ASP A 447 -23.93 9.86 48.65
N THR A 448 -22.71 10.12 49.13
CA THR A 448 -21.62 9.20 49.46
C THR A 448 -20.86 8.59 48.27
N ASP A 449 -20.79 9.32 47.15
CA ASP A 449 -19.93 8.98 46.01
C ASP A 449 -18.45 9.43 46.21
N SER A 450 -17.63 9.50 45.16
CA SER A 450 -16.21 9.90 45.23
C SER A 450 -15.95 11.40 45.33
N PHE A 451 -16.90 12.26 44.97
CA PHE A 451 -16.77 13.71 44.87
C PHE A 451 -17.44 14.42 46.06
N GLY A 452 -17.04 15.65 46.39
CA GLY A 452 -17.69 16.46 47.43
C GLY A 452 -18.72 17.43 46.85
N ASP A 453 -19.71 17.85 47.65
CA ASP A 453 -20.79 18.79 47.30
C ASP A 453 -20.30 20.12 46.68
N ALA A 454 -19.01 20.44 46.77
CA ALA A 454 -18.38 21.64 46.24
C ALA A 454 -17.87 21.52 44.79
N CYS A 455 -17.59 20.30 44.33
CA CYS A 455 -17.06 19.98 43.01
C CYS A 455 -17.92 18.96 42.24
N ASP A 456 -18.86 18.31 42.93
CA ASP A 456 -19.83 17.39 42.36
C ASP A 456 -20.88 18.17 41.54
N ASN A 457 -21.01 17.82 40.25
CA ASN A 457 -22.03 18.38 39.36
C ASN A 457 -23.43 17.77 39.54
N CYS A 458 -23.57 16.73 40.36
CA CYS A 458 -24.85 16.20 40.83
C CYS A 458 -24.89 15.93 42.36
N PRO A 459 -24.83 16.95 43.24
CA PRO A 459 -24.66 16.86 44.72
C PRO A 459 -25.63 16.00 45.56
N THR A 460 -26.55 15.25 44.94
CA THR A 460 -27.51 14.36 45.61
C THR A 460 -27.74 13.03 44.85
N VAL A 461 -27.03 12.77 43.76
CA VAL A 461 -27.22 11.61 42.87
C VAL A 461 -25.85 11.07 42.42
N PRO A 462 -25.39 9.91 42.95
CA PRO A 462 -24.02 9.44 42.76
C PRO A 462 -23.60 9.25 41.30
N ASN A 463 -22.56 9.95 40.87
CA ASN A 463 -22.00 9.92 39.50
C ASN A 463 -20.47 10.08 39.50
N ILE A 464 -19.78 8.96 39.75
CA ILE A 464 -18.31 8.87 39.85
C ILE A 464 -17.59 9.24 38.53
N ASP A 465 -18.29 9.25 37.40
CA ASP A 465 -17.77 9.72 36.11
C ASP A 465 -17.87 11.24 35.93
N GLN A 466 -18.65 11.94 36.76
CA GLN A 466 -18.89 13.40 36.72
C GLN A 466 -19.25 13.91 35.31
N LYS A 467 -19.87 13.05 34.49
CA LYS A 467 -20.12 13.37 33.09
C LYS A 467 -21.17 14.47 32.95
N ASP A 468 -20.87 15.43 32.08
CA ASP A 468 -21.69 16.59 31.73
C ASP A 468 -21.57 16.74 30.20
N THR A 469 -22.64 16.44 29.46
CA THR A 469 -22.61 16.32 28.00
C THR A 469 -22.70 17.66 27.29
N ASP A 470 -23.50 18.61 27.77
CA ASP A 470 -23.63 19.96 27.19
C ASP A 470 -22.66 21.00 27.81
N ASN A 471 -21.96 20.63 28.88
CA ASN A 471 -21.02 21.44 29.66
C ASN A 471 -21.69 22.64 30.35
N ASN A 472 -22.96 22.49 30.77
CA ASN A 472 -23.69 23.54 31.50
C ASN A 472 -23.34 23.62 33.00
N GLY A 473 -22.71 22.59 33.57
CA GLY A 473 -22.31 22.48 34.97
C GLY A 473 -23.26 21.66 35.86
N GLU A 474 -24.33 21.09 35.31
CA GLU A 474 -25.21 20.08 35.92
C GLU A 474 -24.92 18.72 35.23
N GLY A 475 -24.70 17.65 35.99
CA GLY A 475 -24.24 16.38 35.42
C GLY A 475 -25.34 15.54 34.76
N ASP A 476 -24.96 14.67 33.81
CA ASP A 476 -25.81 13.69 33.11
C ASP A 476 -26.75 12.89 34.04
N ALA A 477 -26.35 12.71 35.31
CA ALA A 477 -27.08 11.91 36.29
C ALA A 477 -28.26 12.64 36.96
N CYS A 478 -28.28 13.98 36.89
CA CYS A 478 -29.29 14.81 37.53
C CYS A 478 -29.98 15.80 36.58
N ASP A 479 -29.39 16.10 35.42
CA ASP A 479 -30.02 16.92 34.39
C ASP A 479 -31.18 16.18 33.66
N ASP A 480 -32.25 16.92 33.38
CA ASP A 480 -33.47 16.47 32.68
C ASP A 480 -33.36 16.63 31.13
N ASP A 481 -32.31 17.29 30.61
CA ASP A 481 -32.07 17.72 29.22
C ASP A 481 -30.55 17.71 28.93
N ILE A 482 -29.91 16.52 28.99
CA ILE A 482 -28.44 16.41 29.21
C ILE A 482 -27.57 16.91 28.04
N ASP A 483 -28.13 17.11 26.84
CA ASP A 483 -27.41 17.67 25.70
C ASP A 483 -27.79 19.14 25.39
N GLY A 484 -28.71 19.72 26.17
CA GLY A 484 -29.05 21.14 26.13
C GLY A 484 -29.79 21.58 24.87
N ASP A 485 -30.35 20.65 24.07
CA ASP A 485 -31.08 20.95 22.84
C ASP A 485 -32.45 21.64 23.10
N GLY A 486 -32.97 21.49 24.32
CA GLY A 486 -34.24 22.02 24.78
C GLY A 486 -35.38 20.99 24.87
N ILE A 487 -35.07 19.70 24.74
CA ILE A 487 -36.02 18.58 24.72
C ILE A 487 -35.62 17.58 25.81
N GLN A 488 -36.50 17.43 26.80
CA GLN A 488 -36.22 16.55 27.94
C GLN A 488 -35.88 15.12 27.52
N ASN A 489 -34.89 14.51 28.18
CA ASN A 489 -34.35 13.15 27.96
C ASN A 489 -35.39 12.03 27.71
N VAL A 490 -36.60 12.18 28.25
CA VAL A 490 -37.71 11.19 28.16
C VAL A 490 -38.65 11.40 26.96
N LEU A 491 -38.48 12.51 26.24
CA LEU A 491 -39.20 12.87 25.02
C LEU A 491 -38.29 12.91 23.79
N ASP A 492 -36.99 13.03 24.04
CA ASP A 492 -35.92 13.09 23.04
C ASP A 492 -35.63 11.71 22.41
N ASN A 493 -35.41 11.69 21.09
CA ASN A 493 -34.95 10.54 20.32
C ASN A 493 -33.41 10.45 20.15
N CYS A 494 -32.66 11.48 20.56
CA CYS A 494 -31.21 11.48 20.71
C CYS A 494 -30.74 12.14 22.02
N PRO A 495 -31.01 11.56 23.21
CA PRO A 495 -30.70 12.16 24.53
C PRO A 495 -29.24 12.52 24.85
N LYS A 496 -28.30 12.51 23.90
CA LYS A 496 -26.87 12.79 24.08
C LYS A 496 -26.26 13.57 22.90
N VAL A 497 -27.06 13.94 21.90
CA VAL A 497 -26.58 14.53 20.64
C VAL A 497 -27.58 15.60 20.18
N PRO A 498 -27.27 16.89 20.35
CA PRO A 498 -28.25 17.96 20.24
C PRO A 498 -28.96 17.98 18.88
N ASN A 499 -30.26 17.67 18.86
CA ASN A 499 -31.02 17.58 17.62
C ASN A 499 -32.42 18.25 17.70
N PRO A 500 -32.53 19.60 17.87
CA PRO A 500 -33.80 20.28 18.21
C PRO A 500 -34.96 20.14 17.20
N MET A 501 -34.69 19.51 16.06
CA MET A 501 -35.66 19.18 15.02
C MET A 501 -36.29 17.79 15.18
N GLN A 502 -35.72 16.91 16.00
CA GLN A 502 -36.17 15.53 16.26
C GLN A 502 -36.46 14.76 14.97
N THR A 503 -35.55 14.87 13.99
CA THR A 503 -35.69 14.15 12.72
C THR A 503 -35.47 12.67 12.98
N ASP A 504 -36.39 11.86 12.45
CA ASP A 504 -36.37 10.40 12.49
C ASP A 504 -36.92 9.95 11.12
N ARG A 505 -36.00 9.62 10.21
CA ARG A 505 -36.29 9.28 8.81
C ARG A 505 -36.98 7.92 8.68
N ASP A 506 -36.50 6.92 9.39
CA ASP A 506 -36.87 5.52 9.17
C ASP A 506 -37.91 4.96 10.16
N ARG A 507 -38.12 5.66 11.28
CA ARG A 507 -39.06 5.41 12.37
C ARG A 507 -38.73 4.21 13.26
N ASP A 508 -37.46 4.05 13.59
CA ASP A 508 -36.98 3.11 14.60
C ASP A 508 -37.16 3.62 16.05
N GLY A 509 -37.17 4.94 16.23
CA GLY A 509 -37.33 5.64 17.51
C GLY A 509 -36.06 6.32 18.02
N VAL A 510 -34.97 6.24 17.27
CA VAL A 510 -33.70 6.97 17.42
C VAL A 510 -33.71 8.12 16.40
N GLY A 511 -33.07 9.24 16.72
CA GLY A 511 -33.00 10.39 15.81
C GLY A 511 -31.83 10.32 14.84
N ASP A 512 -32.00 10.88 13.64
CA ASP A 512 -30.99 10.93 12.57
C ASP A 512 -29.59 11.42 13.01
N ALA A 513 -29.50 12.20 14.09
CA ALA A 513 -28.26 12.79 14.60
C ALA A 513 -27.42 11.82 15.43
N CYS A 514 -28.03 10.80 16.03
CA CYS A 514 -27.39 9.78 16.87
C CYS A 514 -27.63 8.34 16.38
N ASP A 515 -28.38 8.19 15.29
CA ASP A 515 -28.65 6.92 14.65
C ASP A 515 -27.42 6.48 13.83
N SER A 516 -26.87 5.32 14.17
CA SER A 516 -25.79 4.65 13.45
C SER A 516 -26.20 4.15 12.06
N CYS A 517 -27.51 4.08 11.75
CA CYS A 517 -28.09 3.71 10.45
C CYS A 517 -29.32 4.56 10.02
N PRO A 518 -29.19 5.89 9.75
CA PRO A 518 -30.31 6.86 9.51
C PRO A 518 -31.33 6.58 8.38
N GLU A 519 -31.24 5.43 7.72
CA GLU A 519 -32.08 4.98 6.62
C GLU A 519 -32.61 3.53 6.82
N ILE A 520 -32.19 2.80 7.87
CA ILE A 520 -32.47 1.36 8.06
C ILE A 520 -32.72 0.94 9.52
N ASN A 521 -34.01 0.83 9.83
CA ASN A 521 -34.60 0.58 11.15
C ASN A 521 -33.82 -0.38 12.06
N ASN A 522 -33.11 0.18 13.05
CA ASN A 522 -32.21 -0.53 13.97
C ASN A 522 -32.35 -0.07 15.45
N PRO A 523 -33.52 -0.21 16.12
CA PRO A 523 -33.80 0.42 17.44
C PRO A 523 -32.92 -0.02 18.62
N MET A 524 -31.96 -0.92 18.39
CA MET A 524 -30.99 -1.39 19.38
C MET A 524 -29.62 -0.73 19.22
N GLN A 525 -29.35 -0.03 18.11
CA GLN A 525 -28.11 0.71 17.84
C GLN A 525 -26.86 -0.11 18.18
N THR A 526 -26.84 -1.38 17.74
CA THR A 526 -25.70 -2.26 17.97
C THR A 526 -24.63 -2.01 16.92
N ASP A 527 -23.40 -1.82 17.40
CA ASP A 527 -22.17 -1.59 16.66
C ASP A 527 -21.13 -2.51 17.33
N VAL A 528 -20.80 -3.63 16.68
CA VAL A 528 -19.95 -4.69 17.25
C VAL A 528 -18.47 -4.37 17.12
N ASP A 529 -18.04 -3.77 16.01
CA ASP A 529 -16.66 -3.42 15.71
C ASP A 529 -16.30 -1.95 16.00
N ASN A 530 -17.21 -1.15 16.55
CA ASN A 530 -16.98 0.19 17.10
C ASN A 530 -16.45 1.20 16.04
N ASP A 531 -16.99 1.13 14.83
CA ASP A 531 -16.67 2.00 13.68
C ASP A 531 -17.66 3.16 13.49
N LEU A 532 -18.72 3.23 14.30
CA LEU A 532 -19.85 4.18 14.23
C LEU A 532 -20.90 3.87 13.12
N VAL A 533 -20.84 2.68 12.52
CA VAL A 533 -21.81 2.13 11.57
C VAL A 533 -22.54 0.96 12.23
N GLY A 534 -23.88 1.05 12.36
CA GLY A 534 -24.63 0.00 13.05
C GLY A 534 -24.69 -1.31 12.26
N ASP A 535 -24.68 -2.46 12.95
CA ASP A 535 -24.65 -3.84 12.38
C ASP A 535 -25.67 -4.11 11.25
N VAL A 536 -26.74 -3.32 11.18
CA VAL A 536 -27.86 -3.46 10.24
C VAL A 536 -27.53 -2.81 8.88
N CYS A 537 -26.72 -1.77 8.88
CA CYS A 537 -26.26 -1.04 7.69
C CYS A 537 -24.75 -1.17 7.44
N ASP A 538 -23.99 -1.72 8.39
CA ASP A 538 -22.63 -2.20 8.16
C ASP A 538 -22.64 -3.31 7.08
N THR A 539 -21.78 -3.11 6.10
CA THR A 539 -21.53 -4.04 5.00
C THR A 539 -20.12 -4.59 4.99
N ASN A 540 -19.24 -4.05 5.86
CA ASN A 540 -17.81 -4.34 6.00
C ASN A 540 -17.10 -4.38 4.63
N GLN A 541 -17.58 -3.55 3.70
CA GLN A 541 -17.15 -3.45 2.30
C GLN A 541 -16.57 -2.06 2.05
N ASP A 542 -15.28 -1.96 2.34
CA ASP A 542 -14.35 -0.90 1.98
C ASP A 542 -13.49 -1.45 0.81
N THR A 543 -13.48 -0.76 -0.33
CA THR A 543 -12.78 -1.22 -1.54
C THR A 543 -11.32 -0.80 -1.58
N ASP A 544 -11.00 0.39 -1.06
CA ASP A 544 -9.69 1.01 -1.22
C ASP A 544 -8.81 0.89 0.04
N GLY A 545 -9.42 0.67 1.20
CA GLY A 545 -8.82 0.39 2.49
C GLY A 545 -8.78 1.56 3.47
N ASP A 546 -9.53 2.66 3.25
CA ASP A 546 -9.44 3.89 4.04
C ASP A 546 -10.18 3.85 5.39
N GLY A 547 -11.18 2.99 5.54
CA GLY A 547 -11.99 2.83 6.76
C GLY A 547 -13.45 3.21 6.62
N HIS A 548 -13.87 3.82 5.52
CA HIS A 548 -15.27 4.08 5.20
C HIS A 548 -15.81 2.99 4.27
N GLN A 549 -17.03 2.52 4.54
CA GLN A 549 -17.66 1.57 3.64
C GLN A 549 -18.16 2.26 2.35
N ASN A 550 -18.08 1.57 1.21
CA ASN A 550 -18.45 2.03 -0.14
C ASN A 550 -19.83 2.72 -0.29
N THR A 551 -20.71 2.61 0.70
CA THR A 551 -22.07 3.19 0.74
C THR A 551 -22.17 4.49 1.54
N ARG A 552 -21.09 4.86 2.25
CA ARG A 552 -20.94 6.08 3.06
C ARG A 552 -19.73 6.92 2.65
N ASP A 553 -18.82 6.31 1.91
CA ASP A 553 -17.62 6.93 1.35
C ASP A 553 -17.97 7.87 0.15
N ASN A 554 -17.48 9.11 0.20
CA ASN A 554 -17.61 10.10 -0.88
C ASN A 554 -16.59 9.91 -2.02
N CYS A 555 -15.55 9.08 -1.85
CA CYS A 555 -14.59 8.67 -2.87
C CYS A 555 -14.29 7.14 -2.92
N PRO A 556 -15.28 6.24 -3.20
CA PRO A 556 -15.17 4.76 -3.07
C PRO A 556 -14.06 3.96 -3.79
N ASP A 557 -13.15 4.61 -4.50
CA ASP A 557 -12.01 4.03 -5.22
C ASP A 557 -10.66 4.75 -4.87
N ILE A 558 -10.66 5.82 -4.05
CA ILE A 558 -9.51 6.68 -3.73
C ILE A 558 -9.46 6.99 -2.22
N PRO A 559 -8.47 6.44 -1.47
CA PRO A 559 -8.48 6.50 0.00
C PRO A 559 -8.43 7.91 0.57
N ASN A 560 -9.50 8.31 1.26
CA ASN A 560 -9.67 9.64 1.83
C ASN A 560 -10.38 9.59 3.19
N SER A 561 -9.76 8.96 4.18
CA SER A 561 -10.32 8.76 5.52
C SER A 561 -10.85 10.02 6.22
N SER A 562 -10.37 11.21 5.86
CA SER A 562 -10.90 12.50 6.36
C SER A 562 -12.24 12.93 5.74
N GLN A 563 -12.65 12.35 4.60
CA GLN A 563 -13.93 12.58 3.91
C GLN A 563 -14.26 14.07 3.70
N LEU A 564 -13.24 14.89 3.39
CA LEU A 564 -13.42 16.30 3.08
C LEU A 564 -14.27 16.44 1.80
N ASP A 565 -15.20 17.41 1.83
CA ASP A 565 -16.16 17.77 0.79
C ASP A 565 -16.38 19.29 0.92
N SER A 566 -15.46 20.05 0.35
CA SER A 566 -15.29 21.49 0.64
C SER A 566 -16.45 22.36 0.14
N ASP A 567 -17.15 21.95 -0.92
CA ASP A 567 -18.32 22.65 -1.46
C ASP A 567 -19.69 22.01 -1.09
N ASN A 568 -19.67 20.81 -0.50
CA ASN A 568 -20.83 20.04 -0.04
C ASN A 568 -21.73 19.53 -1.19
N ASP A 569 -21.18 19.18 -2.35
CA ASP A 569 -21.92 18.54 -3.45
C ASP A 569 -22.09 17.02 -3.31
N GLY A 570 -21.28 16.38 -2.45
CA GLY A 570 -21.29 14.95 -2.16
C GLY A 570 -20.23 14.11 -2.87
N ILE A 571 -19.27 14.75 -3.53
CA ILE A 571 -18.00 14.19 -4.01
C ILE A 571 -16.90 14.67 -3.04
N GLY A 572 -15.91 13.84 -2.73
CA GLY A 572 -14.83 14.25 -1.83
C GLY A 572 -13.64 14.89 -2.55
N ASP A 573 -12.96 15.83 -1.88
CA ASP A 573 -11.83 16.62 -2.41
C ASP A 573 -10.70 15.75 -3.04
N ASP A 574 -10.44 14.54 -2.51
CA ASP A 574 -9.43 13.61 -3.06
C ASP A 574 -9.83 12.98 -4.42
N CYS A 575 -11.10 13.09 -4.82
CA CYS A 575 -11.64 12.57 -6.07
C CYS A 575 -12.45 13.56 -6.94
N ASP A 576 -12.56 14.83 -6.53
CA ASP A 576 -13.05 15.91 -7.38
C ASP A 576 -11.93 16.48 -8.31
N ASP A 577 -12.32 17.33 -9.25
CA ASP A 577 -11.47 18.14 -10.13
C ASP A 577 -11.69 19.67 -9.89
N ASP A 578 -12.64 20.10 -9.02
CA ASP A 578 -13.12 21.50 -8.80
C ASP A 578 -13.65 21.68 -7.34
N ASP A 579 -12.80 21.49 -6.32
CA ASP A 579 -13.12 21.37 -4.86
C ASP A 579 -14.04 22.46 -4.24
N ASP A 580 -14.13 23.66 -4.86
CA ASP A 580 -14.95 24.78 -4.38
C ASP A 580 -16.12 25.15 -5.32
N ASN A 581 -16.35 24.32 -6.34
CA ASN A 581 -17.35 24.45 -7.42
C ASN A 581 -17.38 25.86 -8.09
N ASP A 582 -16.27 26.59 -8.12
CA ASP A 582 -16.20 27.92 -8.76
C ASP A 582 -16.18 27.85 -10.31
N GLY A 583 -15.76 26.70 -10.85
CA GLY A 583 -15.60 26.44 -12.28
C GLY A 583 -14.16 26.57 -12.76
N VAL A 584 -13.18 26.52 -11.86
CA VAL A 584 -11.73 26.59 -12.12
C VAL A 584 -11.07 25.32 -11.57
N PRO A 585 -10.60 24.40 -12.42
CA PRO A 585 -10.08 23.13 -11.92
C PRO A 585 -8.76 23.28 -11.16
N ASP A 586 -8.64 22.63 -9.99
CA ASP A 586 -7.52 22.82 -9.07
C ASP A 586 -6.17 22.51 -9.70
N ASN A 587 -5.99 21.28 -10.14
CA ASN A 587 -4.66 20.79 -10.47
C ASN A 587 -4.22 21.15 -11.89
N HIS A 588 -5.17 21.33 -12.83
CA HIS A 588 -4.90 21.30 -14.26
C HIS A 588 -5.67 22.34 -15.07
N ALA A 589 -4.95 23.12 -15.88
CA ALA A 589 -5.56 24.12 -16.75
C ALA A 589 -6.40 23.51 -17.90
N ILE A 590 -7.72 23.43 -17.74
CA ILE A 590 -8.66 22.95 -18.77
C ILE A 590 -9.13 24.12 -19.64
N ASN A 591 -8.95 24.03 -20.96
CA ASN A 591 -9.29 25.07 -21.95
C ASN A 591 -8.67 26.47 -21.70
N GLY A 592 -7.69 26.59 -20.81
CA GLY A 592 -7.06 27.86 -20.41
C GLY A 592 -7.70 28.55 -19.21
N ILE A 593 -8.50 27.81 -18.45
CA ILE A 593 -9.02 28.13 -17.10
C ILE A 593 -8.27 27.18 -16.13
N GLY A 594 -7.85 27.66 -14.96
CA GLY A 594 -7.01 26.93 -14.01
C GLY A 594 -5.50 26.94 -14.33
N PRO A 595 -4.64 26.31 -13.51
CA PRO A 595 -4.98 25.68 -12.21
C PRO A 595 -5.50 26.70 -11.20
N ASP A 596 -6.24 26.25 -10.20
CA ASP A 596 -6.73 27.11 -9.13
C ASP A 596 -5.59 27.65 -8.25
N ASN A 597 -5.79 28.84 -7.67
CA ASN A 597 -4.90 29.47 -6.71
C ASN A 597 -5.47 29.61 -5.28
N CYS A 598 -6.73 29.25 -5.06
CA CYS A 598 -7.40 29.08 -3.77
C CYS A 598 -8.37 27.88 -3.82
N ARG A 599 -7.83 26.66 -3.99
CA ARG A 599 -8.59 25.40 -4.20
C ARG A 599 -9.88 25.24 -3.37
N LEU A 600 -9.89 25.66 -2.11
CA LEU A 600 -10.99 25.43 -1.17
C LEU A 600 -11.90 26.68 -0.98
N ILE A 601 -11.66 27.78 -1.71
CA ILE A 601 -12.33 29.07 -1.47
C ILE A 601 -12.69 29.79 -2.77
N SER A 602 -13.93 29.55 -3.20
CA SER A 602 -14.55 30.03 -4.44
C SER A 602 -14.15 31.46 -4.83
N ASN A 603 -13.32 31.58 -5.87
CA ASN A 603 -12.77 32.85 -6.31
C ASN A 603 -12.69 33.08 -7.85
N PRO A 604 -13.76 32.93 -8.68
CA PRO A 604 -13.70 32.69 -10.16
C PRO A 604 -12.98 33.71 -11.05
N ASN A 605 -12.46 34.78 -10.46
CA ASN A 605 -11.60 35.78 -11.04
C ASN A 605 -10.09 35.50 -10.85
N GLN A 606 -9.70 34.50 -10.05
CA GLN A 606 -8.32 34.02 -9.87
C GLN A 606 -7.33 35.16 -9.55
N LYS A 607 -7.74 36.06 -8.65
CA LYS A 607 -7.03 37.32 -8.39
C LYS A 607 -5.90 37.13 -7.39
N ASP A 608 -4.70 37.04 -7.93
CA ASP A 608 -3.41 37.12 -7.23
C ASP A 608 -2.75 38.48 -7.54
N SER A 609 -2.59 39.34 -6.52
CA SER A 609 -2.04 40.70 -6.66
C SER A 609 -0.51 40.78 -6.61
N ASP A 610 0.18 39.80 -6.05
CA ASP A 610 1.65 39.81 -5.90
C ASP A 610 2.38 38.80 -6.81
N SER A 611 1.59 37.95 -7.49
CA SER A 611 1.98 36.88 -8.40
C SER A 611 2.79 35.76 -7.74
N ASN A 612 2.45 35.39 -6.51
CA ASN A 612 3.11 34.30 -5.78
C ASN A 612 2.56 32.89 -6.11
N GLY A 613 1.36 32.80 -6.69
CA GLY A 613 0.70 31.54 -7.05
C GLY A 613 -0.42 31.10 -6.08
N VAL A 614 -0.65 31.83 -5.00
CA VAL A 614 -1.81 31.74 -4.10
C VAL A 614 -2.71 32.95 -4.39
N GLY A 615 -4.03 32.79 -4.29
CA GLY A 615 -4.98 33.88 -4.55
C GLY A 615 -5.12 34.83 -3.35
N ASP A 616 -5.43 36.10 -3.61
CA ASP A 616 -5.56 37.14 -2.57
C ASP A 616 -6.63 36.83 -1.48
N VAL A 617 -7.50 35.85 -1.73
CA VAL A 617 -8.60 35.44 -0.83
C VAL A 617 -8.11 34.47 0.24
N CYS A 618 -7.20 33.56 -0.12
CA CYS A 618 -6.70 32.44 0.69
C CYS A 618 -5.24 32.62 1.18
N GLU A 619 -4.65 33.80 0.99
CA GLU A 619 -3.21 34.11 1.15
C GLU A 619 -2.61 33.83 2.56
N ASN A 620 -3.42 33.64 3.61
CA ASN A 620 -2.93 33.39 4.99
C ASN A 620 -3.81 32.40 5.78
N ASP A 621 -4.81 31.83 5.13
CA ASP A 621 -5.95 31.10 5.68
C ASP A 621 -6.57 30.39 4.46
N PHE A 622 -6.09 29.17 4.18
CA PHE A 622 -6.29 28.51 2.89
C PHE A 622 -7.62 27.76 2.76
N ASP A 623 -8.21 27.34 3.88
CA ASP A 623 -9.52 26.69 3.98
C ASP A 623 -10.61 27.58 4.61
N ASN A 624 -10.25 28.79 5.09
CA ASN A 624 -11.18 29.79 5.62
C ASN A 624 -11.89 29.36 6.92
N ASP A 625 -11.20 28.58 7.76
CA ASP A 625 -11.64 28.23 9.13
C ASP A 625 -11.44 29.36 10.18
N ALA A 626 -10.82 30.47 9.76
CA ALA A 626 -10.42 31.64 10.54
C ALA A 626 -9.17 31.47 11.44
N VAL A 627 -8.40 30.41 11.23
CA VAL A 627 -7.09 30.12 11.81
C VAL A 627 -6.03 30.21 10.70
N MET A 628 -4.90 30.86 10.99
CA MET A 628 -3.88 31.09 9.95
C MET A 628 -2.99 29.86 9.75
N ASP A 629 -2.61 29.53 8.51
CA ASP A 629 -1.76 28.37 8.13
C ASP A 629 -0.47 28.20 8.96
N LEU A 630 0.02 29.30 9.56
CA LEU A 630 1.22 29.32 10.41
C LEU A 630 1.00 28.69 11.79
N ILE A 631 -0.22 28.73 12.32
CA ILE A 631 -0.57 28.19 13.64
C ILE A 631 -1.50 26.99 13.55
N ASP A 632 -2.28 26.92 12.48
CA ASP A 632 -3.15 25.81 12.17
C ASP A 632 -2.37 24.48 12.04
N VAL A 633 -3.09 23.40 12.35
CA VAL A 633 -2.69 22.01 12.38
C VAL A 633 -2.96 21.32 11.03
N CYS A 634 -3.97 21.74 10.28
CA CYS A 634 -4.36 21.16 8.99
C CYS A 634 -4.84 22.21 7.96
N PRO A 635 -3.94 23.01 7.33
CA PRO A 635 -4.29 24.17 6.47
C PRO A 635 -4.93 23.87 5.12
N GLU A 636 -5.51 22.68 4.98
CA GLU A 636 -6.27 22.24 3.81
C GLU A 636 -7.52 21.49 4.31
N SER A 637 -8.08 21.87 5.47
CA SER A 637 -9.19 21.17 6.13
C SER A 637 -9.91 22.08 7.12
N ALA A 638 -11.02 22.70 6.68
CA ALA A 638 -11.77 23.68 7.47
C ALA A 638 -12.41 23.15 8.78
N GLU A 639 -12.32 21.84 9.02
CA GLU A 639 -12.81 21.18 10.23
C GLU A 639 -11.74 21.05 11.34
N VAL A 640 -10.43 21.19 11.02
CA VAL A 640 -9.32 20.70 11.88
C VAL A 640 -8.27 21.79 12.21
N THR A 641 -8.76 22.88 12.81
CA THR A 641 -7.97 24.05 13.29
C THR A 641 -6.75 23.73 14.19
N LEU A 642 -6.88 22.76 15.10
CA LEU A 642 -6.00 22.57 16.27
C LEU A 642 -5.98 21.09 16.72
N THR A 643 -4.99 20.72 17.54
CA THR A 643 -4.99 19.42 18.21
C THR A 643 -5.95 19.42 19.40
N ASP A 644 -7.00 18.61 19.32
CA ASP A 644 -8.02 18.46 20.34
C ASP A 644 -8.42 16.98 20.49
N PHE A 645 -8.43 16.49 21.73
CA PHE A 645 -8.92 15.17 22.12
C PHE A 645 -9.99 15.26 23.24
N ARG A 646 -10.65 16.41 23.45
CA ARG A 646 -11.75 16.56 24.42
C ARG A 646 -12.95 15.71 24.04
N ALA A 647 -13.28 15.63 22.75
CA ALA A 647 -14.24 14.68 22.21
C ALA A 647 -13.51 13.42 21.75
N TYR A 648 -13.79 12.29 22.39
CA TYR A 648 -13.18 11.00 22.08
C TYR A 648 -14.16 9.84 22.28
N GLN A 649 -13.98 8.78 21.50
CA GLN A 649 -14.63 7.49 21.66
C GLN A 649 -13.78 6.61 22.59
N THR A 650 -14.37 6.12 23.68
CA THR A 650 -13.76 5.05 24.48
C THR A 650 -14.06 3.70 23.85
N VAL A 651 -13.04 2.93 23.50
CA VAL A 651 -13.17 1.58 22.92
C VAL A 651 -12.60 0.56 23.90
N ILE A 652 -13.41 -0.44 24.29
CA ILE A 652 -13.02 -1.51 25.21
C ILE A 652 -12.67 -2.77 24.40
N LEU A 653 -11.45 -3.27 24.54
CA LEU A 653 -10.90 -4.35 23.71
C LEU A 653 -11.04 -5.75 24.35
N ASP A 654 -11.55 -5.85 25.58
CA ASP A 654 -11.94 -7.12 26.23
C ASP A 654 -13.23 -7.00 27.07
N PRO A 655 -14.40 -6.77 26.43
CA PRO A 655 -15.67 -6.60 27.15
C PRO A 655 -16.15 -7.86 27.91
N GLU A 656 -15.57 -9.03 27.66
CA GLU A 656 -15.88 -10.29 28.36
C GLU A 656 -14.90 -10.59 29.52
N GLY A 657 -13.95 -9.70 29.82
CA GLY A 657 -12.87 -9.92 30.79
C GLY A 657 -13.30 -10.19 32.24
N ASP A 658 -12.43 -10.84 33.01
CA ASP A 658 -12.62 -11.13 34.46
C ASP A 658 -12.26 -9.93 35.37
N ALA A 659 -11.51 -8.93 34.86
CA ALA A 659 -11.02 -7.82 35.67
C ALA A 659 -12.05 -6.67 35.78
N GLN A 660 -12.72 -6.34 34.67
CA GLN A 660 -13.84 -5.39 34.57
C GLN A 660 -13.58 -4.05 35.26
N ILE A 661 -12.40 -3.49 34.98
CA ILE A 661 -12.08 -2.09 35.30
C ILE A 661 -11.83 -1.41 33.97
N ASP A 662 -12.79 -0.58 33.54
CA ASP A 662 -12.63 0.24 32.35
C ASP A 662 -11.55 1.34 32.58
N PRO A 663 -10.86 1.80 31.53
CA PRO A 663 -9.95 2.94 31.66
C PRO A 663 -10.71 4.20 32.07
N ASN A 664 -10.21 4.91 33.08
CA ASN A 664 -10.66 6.27 33.39
C ASN A 664 -9.71 7.26 32.71
N TRP A 665 -10.24 8.06 31.77
CA TRP A 665 -9.51 9.06 31.01
C TRP A 665 -9.84 10.46 31.53
N VAL A 666 -8.82 11.27 31.78
CA VAL A 666 -8.93 12.69 32.16
C VAL A 666 -8.24 13.52 31.09
N VAL A 667 -8.95 14.49 30.50
CA VAL A 667 -8.42 15.35 29.44
C VAL A 667 -8.07 16.72 30.01
N LEU A 668 -6.82 17.13 29.83
CA LEU A 668 -6.24 18.39 30.30
C LEU A 668 -5.72 19.22 29.11
N ASN A 669 -5.20 20.43 29.37
CA ASN A 669 -4.62 21.31 28.34
C ASN A 669 -5.51 21.47 27.08
N GLN A 670 -6.82 21.62 27.28
CA GLN A 670 -7.81 21.80 26.21
C GLN A 670 -7.82 20.70 25.13
N GLY A 671 -7.45 19.46 25.49
CA GLY A 671 -7.39 18.34 24.54
C GLY A 671 -5.98 17.96 24.09
N MET A 672 -4.95 18.71 24.50
CA MET A 672 -3.54 18.39 24.19
C MET A 672 -2.87 17.52 25.26
N GLU A 673 -3.59 17.09 26.30
CA GLU A 673 -3.06 16.18 27.32
C GLU A 673 -4.13 15.20 27.79
N ILE A 674 -3.75 13.94 27.94
CA ILE A 674 -4.61 12.87 28.46
C ILE A 674 -3.88 12.18 29.60
N VAL A 675 -4.59 11.92 30.70
CA VAL A 675 -4.12 11.12 31.84
C VAL A 675 -5.05 9.92 32.00
N GLN A 676 -4.47 8.73 32.22
CA GLN A 676 -5.22 7.53 32.58
C GLN A 676 -4.81 7.11 33.99
N THR A 677 -5.80 6.86 34.85
CA THR A 677 -5.60 6.77 36.31
C THR A 677 -5.74 5.35 36.90
N MET A 678 -6.27 4.39 36.14
CA MET A 678 -6.71 3.08 36.65
C MET A 678 -5.87 1.93 36.10
N ASN A 679 -5.63 0.90 36.90
CA ASN A 679 -5.13 -0.37 36.34
C ASN A 679 -6.31 -1.09 35.67
N SER A 680 -6.43 -0.92 34.35
CA SER A 680 -7.62 -1.25 33.57
C SER A 680 -7.42 -2.41 32.58
N ASP A 681 -8.54 -2.96 32.14
CA ASP A 681 -8.62 -3.77 30.92
C ASP A 681 -8.12 -2.97 29.70
N PRO A 682 -7.75 -3.64 28.59
CA PRO A 682 -7.26 -2.96 27.39
C PRO A 682 -8.31 -2.04 26.80
N GLY A 683 -7.93 -0.77 26.60
CA GLY A 683 -8.82 0.20 26.00
C GLY A 683 -8.10 1.32 25.27
N LEU A 684 -8.88 2.04 24.49
CA LEU A 684 -8.47 3.15 23.65
C LEU A 684 -9.31 4.38 24.01
N ALA A 685 -8.68 5.56 23.97
CA ALA A 685 -9.38 6.82 23.77
C ALA A 685 -9.02 7.32 22.37
N VAL A 686 -10.01 7.35 21.48
CA VAL A 686 -9.84 7.63 20.04
C VAL A 686 -10.51 8.96 19.71
N GLY A 687 -9.75 9.94 19.21
CA GLY A 687 -10.34 11.19 18.72
C GLY A 687 -11.27 10.93 17.53
N TYR A 688 -12.25 11.82 17.30
CA TYR A 688 -13.19 11.65 16.19
C TYR A 688 -12.58 12.03 14.83
N THR A 689 -11.63 12.97 14.79
CA THR A 689 -10.95 13.40 13.56
C THR A 689 -10.16 12.25 12.93
N ALA A 690 -10.42 12.02 11.64
CA ALA A 690 -9.72 11.06 10.80
C ALA A 690 -8.71 11.76 9.87
N PHE A 691 -7.66 11.05 9.47
CA PHE A 691 -6.56 11.62 8.69
C PHE A 691 -6.13 10.69 7.54
N ASN A 692 -5.77 11.31 6.41
CA ASN A 692 -5.05 10.67 5.31
C ASN A 692 -3.56 10.56 5.70
N GLY A 693 -2.72 11.53 5.32
CA GLY A 693 -1.34 11.66 5.80
C GLY A 693 -1.25 12.45 7.11
N VAL A 694 -0.56 11.90 8.11
CA VAL A 694 -0.43 12.55 9.43
C VAL A 694 0.96 12.42 10.03
N ASP A 695 1.42 13.50 10.66
CA ASP A 695 2.50 13.46 11.65
C ASP A 695 1.89 13.62 13.04
N PHE A 696 2.14 12.68 13.96
CA PHE A 696 1.58 12.68 15.31
C PHE A 696 2.69 12.49 16.35
N GLU A 697 2.78 13.41 17.30
CA GLU A 697 3.78 13.39 18.36
C GLU A 697 3.17 13.74 19.72
N GLY A 698 3.83 13.28 20.77
CA GLY A 698 3.36 13.41 22.13
C GLY A 698 4.43 12.95 23.12
N THR A 699 4.20 13.26 24.38
CA THR A 699 5.11 12.97 25.48
C THR A 699 4.52 11.90 26.37
N PHE A 700 5.18 10.74 26.41
CA PHE A 700 4.81 9.58 27.20
C PHE A 700 5.54 9.61 28.54
N HIS A 701 4.80 9.51 29.64
CA HIS A 701 5.34 9.45 30.99
C HIS A 701 4.45 8.55 31.87
N VAL A 702 5.05 7.70 32.71
CA VAL A 702 4.33 6.90 33.71
C VAL A 702 4.65 7.47 35.09
N ASN A 703 3.69 8.15 35.72
CA ASN A 703 3.91 8.92 36.95
C ASN A 703 3.87 8.06 38.23
N THR A 704 4.19 6.77 38.11
CA THR A 704 4.24 5.83 39.22
C THR A 704 5.47 4.92 39.16
N VAL A 705 5.66 4.15 40.23
CA VAL A 705 6.62 3.04 40.38
C VAL A 705 5.86 1.72 40.60
N THR A 706 4.55 1.71 40.31
CA THR A 706 3.65 0.57 40.42
C THR A 706 3.28 0.07 39.02
N ASP A 707 3.15 -1.26 38.95
CA ASP A 707 3.05 -2.02 37.71
C ASP A 707 4.23 -1.86 36.73
N ASP A 708 4.24 -2.68 35.68
CA ASP A 708 5.31 -2.68 34.67
C ASP A 708 4.80 -2.93 33.25
N ASP A 709 3.54 -2.58 33.01
CA ASP A 709 2.66 -3.04 31.94
C ASP A 709 2.62 -2.15 30.69
N TYR A 710 1.61 -2.31 29.83
CA TYR A 710 1.59 -1.74 28.48
C TYR A 710 0.90 -0.37 28.43
N ALA A 711 1.57 0.57 27.79
CA ALA A 711 1.01 1.85 27.38
C ALA A 711 1.52 2.24 25.99
N GLY A 712 0.83 3.17 25.33
CA GLY A 712 1.16 3.55 23.96
C GLY A 712 0.11 4.43 23.28
N PHE A 713 0.12 4.42 21.96
CA PHE A 713 -0.81 5.20 21.14
C PHE A 713 -1.20 4.42 19.87
N ILE A 714 -2.31 4.82 19.27
CA ILE A 714 -2.81 4.25 18.02
C ILE A 714 -2.84 5.30 16.90
N PHE A 715 -2.87 4.81 15.67
CA PHE A 715 -3.08 5.63 14.48
C PHE A 715 -3.71 4.80 13.37
N GLY A 716 -4.40 5.46 12.45
CA GLY A 716 -5.15 4.79 11.40
C GLY A 716 -6.19 3.82 11.98
N TYR A 717 -6.88 4.24 13.04
CA TYR A 717 -8.02 3.52 13.58
C TYR A 717 -9.21 3.71 12.65
N GLN A 718 -9.75 2.60 12.17
CA GLN A 718 -10.98 2.55 11.37
C GLN A 718 -12.07 1.99 12.29
N ASP A 719 -11.83 0.77 12.76
CA ASP A 719 -12.68 0.00 13.66
C ASP A 719 -11.81 -0.70 14.74
N SER A 720 -12.43 -1.28 15.76
CA SER A 720 -11.77 -1.97 16.90
C SER A 720 -11.09 -3.28 16.54
N SER A 721 -11.25 -3.76 15.30
CA SER A 721 -10.47 -4.82 14.68
C SER A 721 -9.35 -4.29 13.78
N SER A 722 -9.33 -3.00 13.41
CA SER A 722 -8.49 -2.42 12.34
C SER A 722 -7.81 -1.11 12.75
N PHE A 723 -6.62 -1.23 13.32
CA PHE A 723 -5.82 -0.06 13.72
C PHE A 723 -4.32 -0.40 13.83
N TYR A 724 -3.45 0.59 13.64
CA TYR A 724 -2.04 0.43 14.03
C TYR A 724 -1.87 0.85 15.48
N VAL A 725 -1.02 0.13 16.21
CA VAL A 725 -0.70 0.43 17.61
C VAL A 725 0.80 0.43 17.84
N VAL A 726 1.28 1.49 18.48
CA VAL A 726 2.61 1.58 19.07
C VAL A 726 2.45 1.37 20.57
N MET A 727 3.04 0.30 21.09
CA MET A 727 2.92 -0.08 22.51
C MET A 727 4.27 -0.39 23.12
N TRP A 728 4.42 -0.13 24.42
CA TRP A 728 5.67 -0.28 25.14
C TRP A 728 5.41 -0.84 26.55
N LYS A 729 6.12 -1.92 26.90
CA LYS A 729 6.11 -2.54 28.24
C LYS A 729 7.46 -2.39 28.93
N GLN A 730 7.48 -2.26 30.26
CA GLN A 730 8.70 -2.14 31.05
C GLN A 730 9.46 -3.47 31.21
N THR A 731 8.78 -4.57 31.58
CA THR A 731 9.44 -5.88 31.80
C THR A 731 8.92 -7.01 30.89
N GLU A 732 9.45 -8.23 31.04
CA GLU A 732 9.00 -9.44 30.33
C GLU A 732 7.97 -10.20 31.17
N GLN A 733 6.78 -10.46 30.62
CA GLN A 733 5.68 -11.11 31.36
C GLN A 733 4.84 -12.02 30.44
N THR A 734 4.52 -13.22 30.94
CA THR A 734 3.45 -14.05 30.36
C THR A 734 2.12 -13.53 30.90
N TYR A 735 1.13 -13.30 30.02
CA TYR A 735 -0.22 -12.92 30.44
C TYR A 735 -0.83 -13.97 31.38
N TRP A 736 -1.60 -13.55 32.38
CA TRP A 736 -2.07 -14.46 33.43
C TRP A 736 -3.14 -15.43 32.93
N GLN A 737 -4.02 -15.01 32.01
CA GLN A 737 -4.93 -15.90 31.30
C GLN A 737 -4.18 -16.59 30.15
N SER A 738 -4.16 -17.93 30.18
CA SER A 738 -3.51 -18.77 29.16
C SER A 738 -4.47 -19.26 28.07
N ILE A 739 -5.70 -18.77 28.10
CA ILE A 739 -6.79 -19.00 27.13
C ILE A 739 -7.03 -17.64 26.43
N PRO A 740 -7.27 -17.61 25.12
CA PRO A 740 -7.33 -18.74 24.17
C PRO A 740 -5.97 -19.34 23.85
N PHE A 741 -4.88 -18.59 24.03
CA PHE A 741 -3.50 -19.07 23.92
C PHE A 741 -2.58 -18.35 24.91
N ARG A 742 -1.40 -18.91 25.15
CA ARG A 742 -0.41 -18.32 26.06
C ARG A 742 0.32 -17.15 25.39
N ALA A 743 -0.12 -15.92 25.71
CA ALA A 743 0.56 -14.70 25.32
C ALA A 743 1.82 -14.44 26.16
N MET A 744 2.89 -13.96 25.53
CA MET A 744 4.14 -13.56 26.18
C MET A 744 4.57 -12.20 25.65
N ALA A 745 4.76 -11.23 26.54
CA ALA A 745 5.23 -9.88 26.25
C ALA A 745 6.72 -9.78 26.57
N GLU A 746 7.50 -9.20 25.65
CA GLU A 746 8.88 -8.76 25.85
C GLU A 746 8.91 -7.24 25.98
N PRO A 747 9.84 -6.66 26.77
CA PRO A 747 9.97 -5.22 26.89
C PRO A 747 10.55 -4.58 25.62
N GLY A 748 10.37 -3.27 25.49
CA GLY A 748 10.75 -2.52 24.29
C GLY A 748 9.57 -2.10 23.43
N LEU A 749 9.79 -1.03 22.67
CA LEU A 749 8.78 -0.42 21.80
C LEU A 749 8.41 -1.40 20.68
N GLN A 750 7.11 -1.62 20.47
CA GLN A 750 6.54 -2.51 19.47
C GLN A 750 5.56 -1.72 18.60
N LEU A 751 5.68 -1.85 17.28
CA LEU A 751 4.71 -1.36 16.30
C LEU A 751 3.98 -2.57 15.71
N LYS A 752 2.66 -2.61 15.87
CA LYS A 752 1.81 -3.68 15.37
C LYS A 752 0.71 -3.14 14.46
N ALA A 753 0.30 -3.95 13.50
CA ALA A 753 -0.97 -3.78 12.78
C ALA A 753 -1.98 -4.76 13.36
N VAL A 754 -3.14 -4.26 13.76
CA VAL A 754 -4.30 -5.05 14.16
C VAL A 754 -5.21 -5.15 12.92
N LYS A 755 -5.57 -6.38 12.53
CA LYS A 755 -6.62 -6.65 11.54
C LYS A 755 -7.29 -7.96 11.97
N SER A 756 -8.07 -7.85 13.05
CA SER A 756 -8.69 -8.98 13.76
C SER A 756 -9.80 -9.63 12.94
N ARG A 757 -10.02 -10.93 13.20
CA ARG A 757 -11.17 -11.69 12.69
C ARG A 757 -12.20 -12.01 13.76
N THR A 758 -11.88 -11.75 15.03
CA THR A 758 -12.78 -11.97 16.16
C THR A 758 -13.32 -10.68 16.76
N GLY A 759 -12.63 -9.55 16.53
CA GLY A 759 -12.91 -8.30 17.20
C GLY A 759 -12.49 -8.30 18.68
N PRO A 760 -12.98 -7.31 19.45
CA PRO A 760 -12.79 -7.22 20.90
C PRO A 760 -13.11 -8.52 21.64
N GLY A 761 -12.29 -8.86 22.64
CA GLY A 761 -12.41 -10.06 23.46
C GLY A 761 -11.11 -10.85 23.60
N GLU A 762 -11.22 -12.08 24.13
CA GLU A 762 -10.06 -12.83 24.64
C GLU A 762 -8.94 -13.08 23.60
N PHE A 763 -9.28 -13.24 22.32
CA PHE A 763 -8.32 -13.50 21.24
C PHE A 763 -7.49 -12.26 20.92
N LEU A 764 -8.14 -11.14 20.64
CA LEU A 764 -7.48 -9.87 20.35
C LEU A 764 -6.67 -9.39 21.56
N ARG A 765 -7.22 -9.46 22.78
CA ARG A 765 -6.51 -9.18 24.04
C ARG A 765 -5.18 -9.93 24.14
N ASN A 766 -5.21 -11.26 23.99
CA ASN A 766 -3.99 -12.07 24.10
C ASN A 766 -3.02 -11.80 22.94
N ALA A 767 -3.52 -11.44 21.74
CA ALA A 767 -2.70 -11.06 20.60
C ALA A 767 -2.00 -9.70 20.79
N LEU A 768 -2.71 -8.72 21.35
CA LEU A 768 -2.17 -7.41 21.72
C LEU A 768 -1.06 -7.54 22.77
N TRP A 769 -1.26 -8.37 23.80
CA TRP A 769 -0.22 -8.64 24.80
C TRP A 769 1.01 -9.33 24.18
N HIS A 770 0.80 -10.27 23.27
CA HIS A 770 1.89 -11.10 22.74
C HIS A 770 2.86 -10.31 21.86
N THR A 771 4.15 -10.40 22.17
CA THR A 771 5.23 -9.96 21.28
C THR A 771 5.44 -10.98 20.16
N GLY A 772 4.78 -10.76 19.03
CA GLY A 772 4.91 -11.57 17.82
C GLY A 772 3.70 -11.43 16.91
N ASP A 773 3.69 -12.21 15.83
CA ASP A 773 2.51 -12.36 14.97
C ASP A 773 1.52 -13.35 15.61
N THR A 774 0.23 -13.02 15.57
CA THR A 774 -0.88 -13.91 15.91
C THR A 774 -1.79 -14.04 14.68
N ASP A 775 -1.85 -15.24 14.09
CA ASP A 775 -2.49 -15.51 12.80
C ASP A 775 -3.97 -15.06 12.76
N GLY A 776 -4.25 -13.98 12.01
CA GLY A 776 -5.60 -13.44 11.84
C GLY A 776 -6.06 -12.48 12.94
N GLU A 777 -5.14 -12.04 13.81
CA GLU A 777 -5.41 -11.06 14.87
C GLU A 777 -4.50 -9.83 14.74
N VAL A 778 -3.20 -10.03 14.99
CA VAL A 778 -2.22 -8.94 15.14
C VAL A 778 -0.89 -9.35 14.49
N LYS A 779 -0.26 -8.41 13.79
CA LYS A 779 1.02 -8.59 13.09
C LYS A 779 2.06 -7.61 13.63
N LEU A 780 3.23 -8.10 14.03
CA LEU A 780 4.33 -7.28 14.54
C LEU A 780 5.15 -6.72 13.37
N LEU A 781 4.95 -5.44 13.05
CA LEU A 781 5.65 -4.78 11.95
C LEU A 781 7.10 -4.45 12.30
N TRP A 782 7.34 -3.99 13.53
CA TRP A 782 8.65 -3.64 14.03
C TRP A 782 8.72 -3.76 15.57
N LYS A 783 9.92 -4.05 16.08
CA LYS A 783 10.23 -4.04 17.51
C LYS A 783 11.63 -3.47 17.74
N ASP A 784 11.80 -2.71 18.81
CA ASP A 784 13.10 -2.18 19.23
C ASP A 784 14.11 -3.32 19.47
N PRO A 785 15.19 -3.42 18.66
CA PRO A 785 16.20 -4.47 18.80
C PRO A 785 17.01 -4.36 20.10
N ARG A 786 16.91 -3.26 20.83
CA ARG A 786 17.56 -3.07 22.14
C ARG A 786 16.81 -3.80 23.26
N ASN A 787 15.51 -4.07 23.10
CA ASN A 787 14.66 -4.75 24.09
C ASN A 787 14.68 -4.05 25.47
N VAL A 788 14.57 -2.72 25.48
CA VAL A 788 14.62 -1.87 26.68
C VAL A 788 13.23 -1.30 26.96
N GLY A 789 12.68 -1.61 28.13
CA GLY A 789 11.42 -1.05 28.62
C GLY A 789 11.52 0.42 29.02
N TRP A 790 10.38 1.07 29.24
CA TRP A 790 10.31 2.41 29.79
C TRP A 790 10.78 2.45 31.26
N GLN A 791 11.28 3.59 31.72
CA GLN A 791 11.69 3.79 33.12
C GLN A 791 10.61 4.58 33.88
N ASP A 792 10.40 4.24 35.15
CA ASP A 792 9.50 4.94 36.07
C ASP A 792 9.76 6.46 36.07
N LYS A 793 8.69 7.27 36.08
CA LYS A 793 8.76 8.74 36.18
C LYS A 793 9.77 9.39 35.22
N THR A 794 9.89 8.82 34.02
CA THR A 794 10.79 9.28 32.95
C THR A 794 9.97 9.62 31.73
N SER A 795 10.18 10.83 31.19
CA SER A 795 9.46 11.30 30.01
C SER A 795 10.16 10.94 28.70
N TYR A 796 9.37 10.55 27.72
CA TYR A 796 9.81 10.19 26.37
C TYR A 796 8.96 10.89 25.32
N ARG A 797 9.57 11.54 24.32
CA ARG A 797 8.82 12.09 23.17
C ARG A 797 8.75 11.03 22.07
N TRP A 798 7.54 10.69 21.60
CA TRP A 798 7.39 9.94 20.36
C TRP A 798 7.15 10.89 19.18
N GLN A 799 7.54 10.46 17.99
CA GLN A 799 7.17 11.10 16.73
C GLN A 799 6.79 10.01 15.72
N LEU A 800 5.52 9.98 15.31
CA LEU A 800 4.98 9.19 14.21
C LEU A 800 4.96 10.05 12.94
N SER A 801 5.35 9.44 11.82
CA SER A 801 4.98 9.90 10.48
C SER A 801 4.29 8.76 9.74
N HIS A 802 3.04 8.96 9.35
CA HIS A 802 2.23 8.02 8.57
C HIS A 802 1.85 8.64 7.22
N ARG A 803 2.09 7.90 6.12
CA ARG A 803 1.68 8.26 4.75
C ARG A 803 1.04 7.04 4.09
N PRO A 804 -0.27 6.77 4.33
CA PRO A 804 -0.93 5.56 3.87
C PRO A 804 -1.01 5.42 2.34
N GLN A 805 -1.03 6.52 1.58
CA GLN A 805 -0.97 6.54 0.11
C GLN A 805 0.23 5.78 -0.48
N VAL A 806 1.29 5.59 0.33
CA VAL A 806 2.45 4.73 0.01
C VAL A 806 2.77 3.69 1.09
N GLY A 807 1.92 3.57 2.12
CA GLY A 807 2.11 2.73 3.29
C GLY A 807 3.31 3.09 4.16
N TYR A 808 3.84 4.32 4.09
CA TYR A 808 5.01 4.70 4.89
C TYR A 808 4.61 4.86 6.36
N ILE A 809 5.31 4.15 7.24
CA ILE A 809 5.22 4.33 8.68
C ILE A 809 6.64 4.55 9.22
N ARG A 810 6.81 5.55 10.08
CA ARG A 810 8.02 5.69 10.89
C ARG A 810 7.70 6.20 12.28
N VAL A 811 8.28 5.55 13.29
CA VAL A 811 8.20 5.93 14.70
C VAL A 811 9.60 6.22 15.21
N LYS A 812 9.80 7.40 15.79
CA LYS A 812 10.99 7.77 16.56
C LYS A 812 10.61 7.95 18.01
N LEU A 813 11.55 7.68 18.91
CA LEU A 813 11.41 7.87 20.35
C LEU A 813 12.66 8.55 20.90
N TYR A 814 12.47 9.54 21.77
CA TYR A 814 13.53 10.32 22.40
C TYR A 814 13.43 10.24 23.93
N GLU A 815 14.57 10.15 24.60
CA GLU A 815 14.72 10.26 26.06
C GLU A 815 15.49 11.56 26.34
N GLY A 816 14.80 12.58 26.86
CA GLY A 816 15.30 13.95 26.85
C GLY A 816 15.69 14.40 25.43
N THR A 817 16.97 14.70 25.20
CA THR A 817 17.49 15.15 23.90
C THR A 817 18.03 14.02 23.00
N GLU A 818 18.16 12.79 23.51
CA GLU A 818 18.76 11.68 22.76
C GLU A 818 17.68 10.83 22.09
N MET A 819 17.78 10.62 20.78
CA MET A 819 16.94 9.66 20.06
C MET A 819 17.34 8.24 20.49
N VAL A 820 16.45 7.58 21.22
CA VAL A 820 16.68 6.25 21.77
C VAL A 820 16.24 5.15 20.81
N ALA A 821 15.15 5.34 20.07
CA ALA A 821 14.68 4.39 19.06
C ALA A 821 14.24 5.07 17.75
N ASP A 822 14.41 4.36 16.64
CA ASP A 822 13.91 4.74 15.31
C ASP A 822 13.53 3.44 14.59
N SER A 823 12.27 3.33 14.17
CA SER A 823 11.81 2.18 13.38
C SER A 823 12.48 2.09 12.02
N ASN A 824 13.05 3.21 11.54
CA ASN A 824 13.32 3.48 10.13
C ASN A 824 12.01 3.40 9.33
N VAL A 825 12.12 3.37 7.99
CA VAL A 825 10.97 3.19 7.11
C VAL A 825 10.40 1.78 7.26
N VAL A 826 9.20 1.70 7.82
CA VAL A 826 8.31 0.54 7.76
C VAL A 826 7.34 0.78 6.60
N ILE A 827 6.98 -0.29 5.87
CA ILE A 827 6.00 -0.22 4.78
C ILE A 827 4.90 -1.22 5.06
N ASP A 828 3.69 -0.71 5.31
CA ASP A 828 2.47 -1.49 5.52
C ASP A 828 1.26 -0.69 5.03
N THR A 829 0.27 -1.37 4.44
CA THR A 829 -0.91 -0.75 3.82
C THR A 829 -2.20 -1.43 4.26
N THR A 830 -2.25 -1.93 5.50
CA THR A 830 -3.41 -2.70 6.00
C THR A 830 -4.60 -1.79 6.33
N MET A 831 -4.32 -0.58 6.81
CA MET A 831 -5.26 0.53 6.98
C MET A 831 -4.71 1.74 6.23
N ARG A 832 -5.53 2.47 5.47
CA ARG A 832 -5.10 3.58 4.58
C ARG A 832 -5.41 4.99 5.08
N GLY A 833 -5.49 5.12 6.39
CA GLY A 833 -5.76 6.38 7.08
C GLY A 833 -6.61 6.05 8.29
N GLY A 834 -7.33 7.05 8.80
CA GLY A 834 -8.25 6.92 9.92
C GLY A 834 -7.80 7.70 11.14
N ARG A 835 -8.38 7.36 12.29
CA ARG A 835 -8.37 8.17 13.51
C ARG A 835 -7.11 7.95 14.37
N LEU A 836 -6.84 8.89 15.27
CA LEU A 836 -5.74 8.87 16.23
C LEU A 836 -6.24 8.61 17.66
N GLY A 837 -5.39 8.12 18.54
CA GLY A 837 -5.75 7.92 19.94
C GLY A 837 -4.63 7.43 20.83
N VAL A 838 -4.94 7.25 22.12
CA VAL A 838 -4.04 6.67 23.14
C VAL A 838 -4.48 5.26 23.54
N PHE A 839 -3.54 4.44 24.02
CA PHE A 839 -3.77 3.03 24.36
C PHE A 839 -3.16 2.66 25.71
N CYS A 840 -3.93 2.01 26.57
CA CYS A 840 -3.46 1.39 27.81
C CYS A 840 -3.89 -0.08 27.88
N PHE A 841 -3.08 -0.89 28.57
CA PHE A 841 -3.42 -2.26 28.93
C PHE A 841 -2.73 -2.57 30.26
N SER A 842 -3.50 -2.68 31.34
CA SER A 842 -3.06 -3.12 32.69
C SER A 842 -2.00 -2.21 33.35
N GLN A 843 -1.94 -0.93 32.96
CA GLN A 843 -1.02 0.06 33.52
C GLN A 843 -1.77 1.33 33.95
N GLU A 844 -1.52 1.78 35.19
CA GLU A 844 -2.11 2.98 35.80
C GLU A 844 -1.19 4.20 35.75
N ASN A 845 -1.75 5.40 35.97
CA ASN A 845 -1.05 6.69 36.09
C ASN A 845 -0.16 7.04 34.88
N ILE A 846 -0.70 6.81 33.68
CA ILE A 846 -0.05 7.16 32.41
C ILE A 846 -0.43 8.59 32.03
N ILE A 847 0.54 9.37 31.56
CA ILE A 847 0.36 10.71 31.02
C ILE A 847 0.81 10.70 29.55
N TRP A 848 -0.08 11.16 28.67
CA TRP A 848 0.21 11.52 27.27
C TRP A 848 0.08 13.04 27.15
N SER A 849 1.20 13.74 27.32
CA SER A 849 1.29 15.19 27.42
C SER A 849 1.71 15.86 26.11
N ASN A 850 1.35 17.12 25.92
CA ASN A 850 1.76 17.95 24.78
C ASN A 850 1.53 17.23 23.43
N LEU A 851 0.36 16.61 23.30
CA LEU A 851 -0.12 15.94 22.09
C LEU A 851 -0.20 16.96 20.96
N ARG A 852 0.32 16.59 19.79
CA ARG A 852 0.24 17.38 18.56
C ARG A 852 0.12 16.44 17.36
N TYR A 853 -0.96 16.55 16.61
CA TYR A 853 -1.04 16.03 15.25
C TYR A 853 -0.90 17.16 14.23
N ARG A 854 -0.57 16.83 12.97
CA ARG A 854 -0.62 17.71 11.79
C ARG A 854 -0.94 16.91 10.54
N CYS A 855 -1.83 17.43 9.70
CA CYS A 855 -2.05 16.89 8.36
C CYS A 855 -0.77 17.07 7.54
N ASN A 856 -0.32 16.00 6.89
CA ASN A 856 0.90 16.03 6.08
C ASN A 856 0.95 14.85 5.10
N ASP A 857 0.62 15.10 3.85
CA ASP A 857 0.70 14.12 2.76
C ASP A 857 2.02 14.12 2.00
N THR A 858 2.96 15.00 2.37
CA THR A 858 4.29 15.02 1.75
C THR A 858 5.07 13.78 2.17
N VAL A 859 5.26 12.87 1.21
CA VAL A 859 6.04 11.62 1.41
C VAL A 859 7.52 11.93 1.70
N PRO A 860 8.09 11.46 2.83
CA PRO A 860 9.49 11.74 3.20
C PRO A 860 10.54 11.26 2.19
N GLU A 861 11.64 12.01 2.04
CA GLU A 861 12.70 11.74 1.06
C GLU A 861 13.39 10.37 1.22
N ASP A 862 13.44 9.85 2.46
CA ASP A 862 14.07 8.56 2.75
C ASP A 862 13.24 7.36 2.30
N PHE A 863 11.93 7.50 2.08
CA PHE A 863 11.10 6.50 1.41
C PHE A 863 11.66 6.12 0.04
N SER A 864 11.97 7.12 -0.79
CA SER A 864 12.57 6.91 -2.12
C SER A 864 13.93 6.23 -2.05
N THR A 865 14.68 6.45 -0.99
CA THR A 865 15.99 5.81 -0.75
C THR A 865 15.81 4.36 -0.30
N HIS A 866 14.90 4.10 0.64
CA HIS A 866 14.58 2.77 1.14
C HIS A 866 13.99 1.87 0.05
N ARG A 867 13.02 2.35 -0.73
CA ARG A 867 12.41 1.64 -1.87
C ARG A 867 13.47 1.21 -2.89
N LYS A 868 14.47 2.06 -3.18
CA LYS A 868 15.60 1.71 -4.06
C LYS A 868 16.48 0.61 -3.46
N GLN A 869 16.73 0.61 -2.15
CA GLN A 869 17.49 -0.45 -1.48
C GLN A 869 16.75 -1.80 -1.54
N VAL A 870 15.47 -1.85 -1.17
CA VAL A 870 14.64 -3.07 -1.23
C VAL A 870 14.60 -3.66 -2.64
N LEU A 871 14.40 -2.83 -3.67
CA LEU A 871 14.41 -3.25 -5.08
C LEU A 871 15.79 -3.74 -5.57
N MET A 872 16.89 -3.35 -4.92
CA MET A 872 18.21 -3.94 -5.17
C MET A 872 18.37 -5.31 -4.51
N TYR A 873 17.86 -5.49 -3.28
CA TYR A 873 17.93 -6.78 -2.58
C TYR A 873 17.08 -7.87 -3.22
N ILE A 874 15.93 -7.53 -3.83
CA ILE A 874 15.08 -8.49 -4.58
C ILE A 874 15.76 -8.97 -5.90
N LYS A 875 16.81 -8.29 -6.37
CA LYS A 875 17.55 -8.63 -7.61
C LYS A 875 18.83 -9.46 -7.37
N VAL A 876 19.03 -10.02 -6.17
CA VAL A 876 20.20 -10.83 -5.76
C VAL A 876 19.81 -12.26 -5.42
#